data_AF-A0A9Q0M9T3-F1
#
_entry.id   AF-A0A9Q0M9T3-F1
#
_cell.length_a   1.000
_cell.length_b   1.000
_cell.length_c   1.000
_cell.angle_alpha   90.00
_cell.angle_beta   90.00
_cell.angle_gamma   90.00
#
_symmetry.space_group_name_H-M   'P 1'
#
loop_
_entity.id
_entity.type
_entity.pdbx_description
1 polymer ?
#
loop_
_entity_poly.entity_id
_entity_poly.type
_entity_poly.pdbx_seq_one_letter_code
_entity_poly.pdbx_strand_id
1 'polypeptide(L)'
;MIVLVDFVVRKIRLFLDIVAFIIGAIFYPSKTQYLAPITSNLLLEPATRLAVKIKTGKLKSEDLVKAYVDRCRKINGDLNAIVDDNYEEALREAREVDERVQRELNGERQPNEPSIHEFPFLGVPFTTKNSIQVKDKTWSGGIYARKGVKGERDAFAIERMKKVGGAIFLGVTNIPELVMWMDSFNRVDGQTNNPYDQSRIPGGSSGGEGALIGAAGSVFGVGSDIGGSIRIPSHFCGIFGHKTTPAAVSKDGIYPTFTGKRLEMCSIGPMCRYSCDLRPMLKVLAGDHLDLPDKPLNYSNLNVYYMLKIDDPMAAPVDVDIEQGLDKVIKHFIEKGSRTIELDTTKQFYDLRWAYFIWCVAMNDPSNRSFLDLLSEGNPSSINPYIELFKCMIGRQKKYTSSILTLALTEELNLSTGEYKKEVYTEIWHRMRKELHQLLVICRAWNNQNNRQHLNQLTRIHPTLTILARHNRQHRHCRIHFSIHYPFHMDCLHHVHRCLPTPAMYQSIPTIFLSMELIYFIIYLAKSLSNEIAVHLMVYNSIEVLSRRYKNDQIFYKITYFDMNHTMEINQQQQQQVGLDEESLGIGDEYIAEIGVMNNQEYKFHNQEQFGRLLTPNEFVIFRTRMPITDNVGLRVDLFKKTNVGAELLGNAQDSMFEKIAFCYIYPLDIKESNGICCMPITSKTGKLIARIKAEYFIARPYDGLYAEHKIKSKTRNTKSWQLKKNGLDIGHRGSGSARRYDQDEKVLENTVESFNYAFKKGADMVELDVQLSKDKVPIVYHDFNVNIILQKKDKDIETFAMNIKDLTFNQLQKLKLNPVLHGKDAYDFDETNNLPNNQPFASFQNVLQSVDPECGFNVEIKYPQKKINGQWESEKSHDLNEYVDLILQDLFHYAGERTIKISSFHPELCALVKLKQDRYPVLFLTQGLTKKWIQYENPLNHSIEMATYLALSNDLYGIAVHAEDILKDRNLIRFVKSKALVLFCWGDDLNDRNTIKNLKKEGIDGAIYD
;
A
#
# COMPACT_ATOMS: atom_id res chain seq x y z
N MET A 1 12.50 1.83 4.08
CA MET A 1 11.38 2.62 4.66
C MET A 1 10.23 1.75 5.17
N ILE A 2 9.78 0.72 4.43
CA ILE A 2 8.69 -0.18 4.86
C ILE A 2 8.91 -0.74 6.28
N VAL A 3 10.12 -1.16 6.63
CA VAL A 3 10.45 -1.65 8.00
C VAL A 3 10.32 -0.55 9.06
N LEU A 4 10.61 0.71 8.73
CA LEU A 4 10.48 1.84 9.66
C LEU A 4 9.02 2.24 9.84
N VAL A 5 8.26 2.32 8.74
CA VAL A 5 6.81 2.56 8.81
C VAL A 5 6.15 1.45 9.59
N ASP A 6 6.45 0.19 9.28
CA ASP A 6 5.98 -0.97 10.02
C ASP A 6 6.36 -0.89 11.51
N PHE A 7 7.60 -0.54 11.83
CA PHE A 7 8.04 -0.35 13.22
C PHE A 7 7.27 0.77 13.93
N VAL A 8 7.13 1.94 13.30
CA VAL A 8 6.44 3.10 13.89
C VAL A 8 4.95 2.78 14.07
N VAL A 9 4.33 2.18 13.08
CA VAL A 9 2.93 1.75 13.14
C VAL A 9 2.73 0.75 14.27
N ARG A 10 3.60 -0.25 14.42
CA ARG A 10 3.54 -1.20 15.55
C ARG A 10 3.75 -0.53 16.90
N LYS A 11 4.64 0.47 17.00
CA LYS A 11 4.86 1.21 18.25
C LYS A 11 3.69 2.11 18.62
N ILE A 12 3.12 2.82 17.64
CA ILE A 12 1.91 3.60 17.84
C ILE A 12 0.78 2.64 18.24
N ARG A 13 0.54 1.57 17.49
CA ARG A 13 -0.45 0.55 17.83
C ARG A 13 -0.30 0.02 19.26
N LEU A 14 0.92 -0.35 19.66
CA LEU A 14 1.20 -0.83 21.02
C LEU A 14 0.90 0.23 22.08
N PHE A 15 1.34 1.48 21.88
CA PHE A 15 1.03 2.58 22.80
C PHE A 15 -0.48 2.76 22.94
N LEU A 16 -1.18 2.69 21.83
CA LEU A 16 -2.61 2.87 21.76
C LEU A 16 -3.38 1.70 22.40
N ASP A 17 -2.92 0.45 22.24
CA ASP A 17 -3.46 -0.71 22.95
C ASP A 17 -3.27 -0.58 24.47
N ILE A 18 -2.12 -0.05 24.92
CA ILE A 18 -1.85 0.23 26.34
C ILE A 18 -2.81 1.32 26.86
N VAL A 19 -3.00 2.41 26.12
CA VAL A 19 -3.94 3.47 26.48
C VAL A 19 -5.37 2.92 26.55
N ALA A 20 -5.80 2.16 25.56
CA ALA A 20 -7.11 1.53 25.54
C ALA A 20 -7.29 0.56 26.71
N PHE A 21 -6.26 -0.22 27.06
CA PHE A 21 -6.25 -1.10 28.22
C PHE A 21 -6.40 -0.32 29.54
N ILE A 22 -5.64 0.76 29.73
CA ILE A 22 -5.70 1.60 30.94
C ILE A 22 -7.08 2.25 31.07
N ILE A 23 -7.58 2.87 29.99
CA ILE A 23 -8.94 3.45 29.98
C ILE A 23 -9.97 2.35 30.25
N GLY A 24 -9.83 1.19 29.61
CA GLY A 24 -10.64 0.00 29.84
C GLY A 24 -10.70 -0.37 31.33
N ALA A 25 -9.55 -0.50 31.97
CA ALA A 25 -9.44 -0.86 33.39
C ALA A 25 -10.05 0.19 34.33
N ILE A 26 -9.92 1.48 34.01
CA ILE A 26 -10.46 2.58 34.83
C ILE A 26 -11.98 2.67 34.71
N PHE A 27 -12.51 2.61 33.49
CA PHE A 27 -13.93 2.89 33.22
C PHE A 27 -14.80 1.63 33.19
N TYR A 28 -14.21 0.45 33.04
CA TYR A 28 -14.89 -0.85 33.03
C TYR A 28 -14.25 -1.78 34.07
N PRO A 29 -14.32 -1.44 35.37
CA PRO A 29 -13.86 -2.36 36.40
C PRO A 29 -14.63 -3.67 36.27
N SER A 30 -13.91 -4.77 36.02
CA SER A 30 -14.50 -6.10 35.87
C SER A 30 -15.35 -6.40 37.11
N LYS A 31 -16.67 -6.36 36.91
CA LYS A 31 -17.64 -6.94 37.83
C LYS A 31 -18.35 -8.02 37.04
N THR A 32 -17.69 -9.17 36.93
CA THR A 32 -18.29 -10.37 36.35
C THR A 32 -19.55 -10.69 37.15
N GLN A 33 -20.71 -10.45 36.54
CA GLN A 33 -21.97 -10.97 37.03
C GLN A 33 -22.15 -12.35 36.41
N TYR A 34 -22.18 -13.37 37.27
CA TYR A 34 -22.42 -14.73 36.82
C TYR A 34 -23.90 -14.86 36.45
N LEU A 35 -24.15 -15.38 35.24
CA LEU A 35 -25.50 -15.75 34.84
C LEU A 35 -26.06 -16.79 35.80
N ALA A 36 -27.39 -16.82 35.92
CA ALA A 36 -28.05 -17.89 36.65
C ALA A 36 -27.55 -19.27 36.17
N PRO A 37 -27.32 -20.24 37.09
CA PRO A 37 -26.84 -21.56 36.70
C PRO A 37 -27.87 -22.29 35.84
N ILE A 38 -27.37 -23.19 34.99
CA ILE A 38 -28.20 -24.07 34.17
C ILE A 38 -28.78 -25.16 35.09
N THR A 39 -30.11 -25.19 35.25
CA THR A 39 -30.79 -26.10 36.19
C THR A 39 -31.40 -27.33 35.54
N SER A 40 -31.59 -27.32 34.22
CA SER A 40 -32.19 -28.44 33.47
C SER A 40 -31.14 -29.15 32.63
N ASN A 41 -31.04 -30.47 32.77
CA ASN A 41 -30.16 -31.30 31.95
C ASN A 41 -30.57 -31.33 30.47
N LEU A 42 -31.84 -31.03 30.15
CA LEU A 42 -32.34 -30.94 28.77
C LEU A 42 -31.61 -29.87 27.95
N LEU A 43 -31.12 -28.81 28.63
CA LEU A 43 -30.37 -27.71 28.02
C LEU A 43 -28.91 -28.06 27.73
N LEU A 44 -28.47 -29.25 28.15
CA LEU A 44 -27.09 -29.74 28.06
C LEU A 44 -26.95 -30.94 27.12
N GLU A 45 -27.92 -31.16 26.24
CA GLU A 45 -27.89 -32.24 25.25
C GLU A 45 -27.79 -31.71 23.81
N PRO A 46 -27.09 -32.44 22.90
CA PRO A 46 -27.09 -32.13 21.48
C PRO A 46 -28.48 -32.13 20.85
N ALA A 47 -28.70 -31.24 19.88
CA ALA A 47 -29.97 -31.09 19.17
C ALA A 47 -30.41 -32.38 18.50
N THR A 48 -29.46 -33.09 17.87
CA THR A 48 -29.72 -34.40 17.24
C THR A 48 -30.20 -35.45 18.23
N ARG A 49 -29.71 -35.45 19.48
CA ARG A 49 -30.18 -36.39 20.52
C ARG A 49 -31.56 -36.01 21.05
N LEU A 50 -31.80 -34.70 21.23
CA LEU A 50 -33.10 -34.18 21.62
C LEU A 50 -34.18 -34.57 20.59
N ALA A 51 -33.89 -34.40 19.30
CA ALA A 51 -34.80 -34.81 18.22
C ALA A 51 -35.09 -36.32 18.23
N VAL A 52 -34.09 -37.17 18.49
CA VAL A 52 -34.30 -38.63 18.63
C VAL A 52 -35.19 -38.95 19.83
N LYS A 53 -35.02 -38.27 20.97
CA LYS A 53 -35.89 -38.45 22.14
C LYS A 53 -37.33 -38.04 21.85
N ILE A 54 -37.53 -36.94 21.10
CA ILE A 54 -38.85 -36.51 20.65
C ILE A 54 -39.48 -37.54 19.73
N LYS A 55 -38.78 -37.96 18.66
CA LYS A 55 -39.28 -38.97 17.70
C LYS A 55 -39.63 -40.32 18.35
N THR A 56 -38.99 -40.67 19.46
CA THR A 56 -39.23 -41.93 20.19
C THR A 56 -40.23 -41.80 21.34
N GLY A 57 -40.86 -40.63 21.52
CA GLY A 57 -41.81 -40.36 22.59
C GLY A 57 -41.19 -40.29 23.99
N LYS A 58 -39.84 -40.25 24.10
CA LYS A 58 -39.12 -40.19 25.38
C LYS A 58 -39.01 -38.77 25.95
N LEU A 59 -39.32 -37.76 25.15
CA LEU A 59 -39.33 -36.34 25.52
C LEU A 59 -40.42 -35.66 24.70
N LYS A 60 -41.24 -34.82 25.33
CA LYS A 60 -42.14 -33.93 24.59
C LYS A 60 -41.40 -32.71 24.08
N SER A 61 -41.71 -32.32 22.85
CA SER A 61 -41.28 -31.08 22.22
C SER A 61 -41.68 -29.88 23.08
N GLU A 62 -42.92 -29.86 23.60
CA GLU A 62 -43.42 -28.78 24.46
C GLU A 62 -42.56 -28.60 25.72
N ASP A 63 -42.20 -29.71 26.39
CA ASP A 63 -41.37 -29.67 27.60
C ASP A 63 -39.96 -29.12 27.30
N LEU A 64 -39.41 -29.49 26.14
CA LEU A 64 -38.11 -29.00 25.69
C LEU A 64 -38.15 -27.50 25.37
N VAL A 65 -39.11 -27.07 24.55
CA VAL A 65 -39.27 -25.65 24.16
C VAL A 65 -39.52 -24.81 25.41
N LYS A 66 -40.39 -25.27 26.32
CA LYS A 66 -40.63 -24.59 27.60
C LYS A 66 -39.35 -24.44 28.43
N ALA A 67 -38.52 -25.47 28.51
CA ALA A 67 -37.24 -25.37 29.22
C ALA A 67 -36.31 -24.29 28.64
N TYR A 68 -36.26 -24.15 27.31
CA TYR A 68 -35.50 -23.08 26.64
C TYR A 68 -36.15 -21.70 26.85
N VAL A 69 -37.47 -21.57 26.77
CA VAL A 69 -38.20 -20.32 27.05
C VAL A 69 -37.92 -19.85 28.48
N ASP A 70 -38.04 -20.74 29.46
CA ASP A 70 -37.79 -20.43 30.87
C ASP A 70 -36.33 -20.01 31.09
N ARG A 71 -35.39 -20.66 30.40
CA ARG A 71 -33.99 -20.27 30.42
C ARG A 71 -33.78 -18.87 29.85
N CYS A 72 -34.32 -18.59 28.66
CA CYS A 72 -34.21 -17.28 28.01
C CYS A 72 -34.79 -16.16 28.88
N ARG A 73 -35.99 -16.34 29.44
CA ARG A 73 -36.62 -15.38 30.36
C ARG A 73 -35.72 -15.06 31.56
N LYS A 74 -34.96 -16.04 32.05
CA LYS A 74 -34.07 -15.88 33.20
C LYS A 74 -32.76 -15.13 32.91
N ILE A 75 -32.21 -15.26 31.70
CA ILE A 75 -30.87 -14.73 31.36
C ILE A 75 -30.88 -13.53 30.41
N ASN A 76 -31.95 -13.34 29.64
CA ASN A 76 -31.93 -12.34 28.56
C ASN A 76 -31.93 -10.90 29.10
N GLY A 77 -32.37 -10.66 30.33
CA GLY A 77 -32.25 -9.36 30.99
C GLY A 77 -30.79 -8.92 31.17
N ASP A 78 -29.89 -9.88 31.39
CA ASP A 78 -28.45 -9.61 31.58
C ASP A 78 -27.68 -9.64 30.25
N LEU A 79 -28.11 -10.51 29.32
CA LEU A 79 -27.43 -10.71 28.04
C LEU A 79 -27.90 -9.80 26.92
N ASN A 80 -29.19 -9.48 26.87
CA ASN A 80 -29.85 -8.82 25.75
C ASN A 80 -29.50 -9.47 24.40
N ALA A 81 -29.67 -10.79 24.33
CA ALA A 81 -29.32 -11.61 23.16
C ALA A 81 -30.51 -11.83 22.22
N ILE A 82 -31.71 -12.07 22.74
CA ILE A 82 -32.98 -12.12 21.99
C ILE A 82 -33.63 -10.74 22.02
N VAL A 83 -34.02 -10.23 20.85
CA VAL A 83 -34.59 -8.89 20.66
C VAL A 83 -36.06 -8.92 20.21
N ASP A 84 -36.52 -10.06 19.67
CA ASP A 84 -37.92 -10.31 19.31
C ASP A 84 -38.20 -11.81 19.48
N ASP A 85 -38.87 -12.18 20.57
CA ASP A 85 -39.14 -13.57 20.91
C ASP A 85 -40.34 -14.16 20.14
N ASN A 86 -40.42 -15.48 20.08
CA ASN A 86 -41.52 -16.22 19.49
C ASN A 86 -42.08 -17.28 20.45
N TYR A 87 -42.01 -17.04 21.77
CA TYR A 87 -42.19 -18.10 22.77
C TYR A 87 -43.58 -18.76 22.74
N GLU A 88 -44.65 -17.96 22.67
CA GLU A 88 -46.02 -18.47 22.71
C GLU A 88 -46.36 -19.31 21.46
N GLU A 89 -45.92 -18.83 20.30
CA GLU A 89 -46.07 -19.54 19.03
C GLU A 89 -45.21 -20.80 19.01
N ALA A 90 -43.96 -20.72 19.47
CA ALA A 90 -43.06 -21.86 19.57
C ALA A 90 -43.65 -22.98 20.45
N LEU A 91 -44.29 -22.63 21.57
CA LEU A 91 -44.99 -23.60 22.42
C LEU A 91 -46.22 -24.21 21.73
N ARG A 92 -46.92 -23.45 20.89
CA ARG A 92 -48.03 -23.97 20.08
C ARG A 92 -47.52 -24.96 19.03
N GLU A 93 -46.52 -24.57 18.24
CA GLU A 93 -45.87 -25.46 17.25
C GLU A 93 -45.33 -26.73 17.93
N ALA A 94 -44.80 -26.61 19.15
CA ALA A 94 -44.29 -27.75 19.91
C ALA A 94 -45.39 -28.77 20.27
N ARG A 95 -46.57 -28.30 20.68
CA ARG A 95 -47.74 -29.17 20.93
C ARG A 95 -48.20 -29.88 19.67
N GLU A 96 -48.23 -29.19 18.53
CA GLU A 96 -48.60 -29.78 17.24
C GLU A 96 -47.60 -30.87 16.81
N VAL A 97 -46.30 -30.67 17.08
CA VAL A 97 -45.27 -31.70 16.88
C VAL A 97 -45.51 -32.91 17.78
N ASP A 98 -45.83 -32.69 19.05
CA ASP A 98 -46.11 -33.79 19.99
C ASP A 98 -47.33 -34.62 19.58
N GLU A 99 -48.40 -33.97 19.11
CA GLU A 99 -49.58 -34.66 18.55
C GLU A 99 -49.21 -35.49 17.31
N ARG A 100 -48.38 -34.95 16.42
CA ARG A 100 -47.92 -35.66 15.22
C ARG A 100 -47.07 -36.87 15.56
N VAL A 101 -46.13 -36.73 16.50
CA VAL A 101 -45.31 -37.84 16.99
C VAL A 101 -46.21 -38.93 17.58
N GLN A 102 -47.20 -38.57 18.40
CA GLN A 102 -48.11 -39.54 18.99
C GLN A 102 -48.94 -40.28 17.94
N ARG A 103 -49.47 -39.59 16.92
CA ARG A 103 -50.19 -40.22 15.80
C ARG A 103 -49.31 -41.22 15.06
N GLU A 104 -48.08 -40.86 14.73
CA GLU A 104 -47.18 -41.78 14.01
C GLU A 104 -46.77 -42.99 14.87
N LEU A 105 -46.52 -42.80 16.17
CA LEU A 105 -46.26 -43.90 17.10
C LEU A 105 -47.46 -44.85 17.28
N ASN A 106 -48.68 -44.33 17.16
CA ASN A 106 -49.91 -45.12 17.17
C ASN A 106 -50.22 -45.80 15.82
N GLY A 107 -49.43 -45.53 14.76
CA GLY A 107 -49.69 -46.03 13.41
C GLY A 107 -50.81 -45.28 12.66
N GLU A 108 -51.20 -44.10 13.14
CA GLU A 108 -52.29 -43.25 12.62
C GLU A 108 -51.77 -42.12 11.72
N ARG A 109 -50.60 -42.30 11.09
CA ARG A 109 -50.00 -41.30 10.18
C ARG A 109 -50.91 -41.06 8.98
N GLN A 110 -51.14 -39.80 8.62
CA GLN A 110 -51.96 -39.47 7.45
C GLN A 110 -51.25 -39.87 6.14
N PRO A 111 -51.99 -40.28 5.07
CA PRO A 111 -51.38 -40.77 3.83
C PRO A 111 -50.42 -39.80 3.13
N ASN A 112 -50.63 -38.49 3.26
CA ASN A 112 -49.81 -37.44 2.64
C ASN A 112 -48.92 -36.69 3.64
N GLU A 113 -48.86 -37.14 4.90
CA GLU A 113 -48.01 -36.52 5.93
C GLU A 113 -46.61 -37.18 5.89
N PRO A 114 -45.51 -36.40 5.77
CA PRO A 114 -44.16 -36.96 5.82
C PRO A 114 -43.91 -37.69 7.14
N SER A 115 -43.02 -38.67 7.15
CA SER A 115 -42.65 -39.34 8.40
C SER A 115 -41.91 -38.38 9.33
N ILE A 116 -42.17 -38.47 10.64
CA ILE A 116 -41.40 -37.76 11.68
C ILE A 116 -39.89 -38.07 11.59
N HIS A 117 -39.52 -39.22 11.02
CA HIS A 117 -38.12 -39.62 10.86
C HIS A 117 -37.37 -38.81 9.80
N GLU A 118 -38.07 -38.18 8.85
CA GLU A 118 -37.49 -37.36 7.79
C GLU A 118 -36.91 -36.03 8.30
N PHE A 119 -37.35 -35.54 9.46
CA PHE A 119 -36.98 -34.23 10.02
C PHE A 119 -35.78 -34.33 10.98
N PRO A 120 -34.56 -33.88 10.63
CA PRO A 120 -33.37 -34.09 11.47
C PRO A 120 -33.43 -33.45 12.87
N PHE A 121 -34.22 -32.38 13.02
CA PHE A 121 -34.33 -31.56 14.22
C PHE A 121 -35.79 -31.40 14.69
N LEU A 122 -36.63 -32.41 14.45
CA LEU A 122 -38.06 -32.38 14.81
C LEU A 122 -38.28 -31.89 16.25
N GLY A 123 -39.03 -30.80 16.41
CA GLY A 123 -39.43 -30.27 17.72
C GLY A 123 -38.31 -29.59 18.52
N VAL A 124 -37.13 -29.40 17.93
CA VAL A 124 -35.99 -28.77 18.63
C VAL A 124 -36.00 -27.26 18.38
N PRO A 125 -35.86 -26.41 19.43
CA PRO A 125 -35.89 -24.96 19.25
C PRO A 125 -34.60 -24.42 18.63
N PHE A 126 -34.72 -23.37 17.80
CA PHE A 126 -33.60 -22.65 17.19
C PHE A 126 -33.82 -21.15 17.09
N THR A 127 -32.75 -20.40 16.88
CA THR A 127 -32.76 -18.94 16.74
C THR A 127 -32.09 -18.46 15.44
N THR A 128 -32.34 -17.20 15.07
CA THR A 128 -31.62 -16.55 13.98
C THR A 128 -31.41 -15.06 14.26
N LYS A 129 -30.40 -14.47 13.64
CA LYS A 129 -30.09 -13.05 13.86
C LYS A 129 -31.00 -12.10 13.06
N ASN A 130 -31.21 -10.89 13.59
CA ASN A 130 -32.09 -9.82 13.05
C ASN A 130 -31.86 -9.49 11.56
N SER A 131 -30.68 -9.75 11.02
CA SER A 131 -30.40 -9.54 9.59
C SER A 131 -31.02 -10.59 8.66
N ILE A 132 -31.53 -11.71 9.18
CA ILE A 132 -32.10 -12.82 8.42
C ILE A 132 -33.61 -12.78 8.61
N GLN A 133 -34.34 -12.58 7.51
CA GLN A 133 -35.76 -12.33 7.55
C GLN A 133 -36.53 -13.52 8.14
N VAL A 134 -37.42 -13.24 9.09
CA VAL A 134 -38.42 -14.17 9.61
C VAL A 134 -39.76 -13.47 9.54
N LYS A 135 -40.79 -14.18 9.08
CA LYS A 135 -42.11 -13.59 8.89
C LYS A 135 -42.64 -12.97 10.19
N ASP A 136 -43.16 -11.75 10.10
CA ASP A 136 -43.78 -10.95 11.17
C ASP A 136 -42.85 -10.56 12.35
N LYS A 137 -41.55 -10.85 12.26
CA LYS A 137 -40.53 -10.51 13.26
C LYS A 137 -39.63 -9.38 12.81
N THR A 138 -38.93 -8.75 13.75
CA THR A 138 -38.01 -7.63 13.50
C THR A 138 -36.95 -7.95 12.44
N TRP A 139 -36.77 -7.04 11.49
CA TRP A 139 -35.81 -7.13 10.40
C TRP A 139 -35.21 -5.75 10.09
N SER A 140 -34.70 -5.12 11.16
CA SER A 140 -34.18 -3.76 11.16
C SER A 140 -32.71 -3.68 10.70
N GLY A 141 -31.95 -4.78 10.74
CA GLY A 141 -30.51 -4.74 10.50
C GLY A 141 -29.74 -3.97 11.57
N GLY A 142 -30.35 -3.75 12.75
CA GLY A 142 -29.83 -2.88 13.81
C GLY A 142 -29.94 -1.38 13.47
N ILE A 143 -30.49 -1.00 12.32
CA ILE A 143 -30.50 0.39 11.84
C ILE A 143 -31.66 1.16 12.45
N TYR A 144 -31.37 2.32 13.03
CA TYR A 144 -32.38 3.19 13.65
C TYR A 144 -33.50 3.60 12.68
N ALA A 145 -33.18 3.94 11.43
CA ALA A 145 -34.16 4.30 10.39
C ALA A 145 -35.13 3.16 10.04
N ARG A 146 -34.74 1.90 10.28
CA ARG A 146 -35.55 0.70 10.05
C ARG A 146 -36.21 0.16 11.31
N LYS A 147 -36.26 0.95 12.39
CA LYS A 147 -36.94 0.56 13.62
C LYS A 147 -38.42 0.25 13.32
N GLY A 148 -38.86 -0.94 13.68
CA GLY A 148 -40.23 -1.41 13.44
C GLY A 148 -40.45 -2.10 12.10
N VAL A 149 -39.45 -2.16 11.21
CA VAL A 149 -39.53 -2.98 9.99
C VAL A 149 -39.60 -4.46 10.38
N LYS A 150 -40.57 -5.17 9.80
CA LYS A 150 -40.80 -6.60 10.02
C LYS A 150 -40.56 -7.40 8.74
N GLY A 151 -40.19 -8.67 8.90
CA GLY A 151 -40.04 -9.60 7.79
C GLY A 151 -41.39 -9.95 7.15
N GLU A 152 -41.47 -9.89 5.83
CA GLU A 152 -42.69 -10.24 5.08
C GLU A 152 -42.82 -11.76 4.87
N ARG A 153 -41.69 -12.46 4.91
CA ARG A 153 -41.59 -13.91 4.73
C ARG A 153 -40.37 -14.45 5.48
N ASP A 154 -40.31 -15.78 5.58
CA ASP A 154 -39.08 -16.44 6.01
C ASP A 154 -38.02 -16.36 4.91
N ALA A 155 -36.78 -16.05 5.31
CA ALA A 155 -35.61 -16.22 4.47
C ALA A 155 -35.41 -17.70 4.14
N PHE A 156 -34.78 -18.01 3.01
CA PHE A 156 -34.60 -19.40 2.53
C PHE A 156 -34.00 -20.32 3.59
N ALA A 157 -32.98 -19.85 4.32
CA ALA A 157 -32.34 -20.62 5.38
C ALA A 157 -33.30 -20.96 6.55
N ILE A 158 -34.20 -20.04 6.90
CA ILE A 158 -35.17 -20.19 7.99
C ILE A 158 -36.30 -21.10 7.56
N GLU A 159 -36.82 -20.89 6.36
CA GLU A 159 -37.83 -21.76 5.76
C GLU A 159 -37.34 -23.21 5.76
N ARG A 160 -36.08 -23.45 5.38
CA ARG A 160 -35.49 -24.80 5.40
C ARG A 160 -35.36 -25.36 6.81
N MET A 161 -34.94 -24.57 7.80
CA MET A 161 -34.85 -25.06 9.19
C MET A 161 -36.20 -25.50 9.73
N LYS A 162 -37.26 -24.74 9.41
CA LYS A 162 -38.63 -25.10 9.79
C LYS A 162 -39.15 -26.29 8.99
N LYS A 163 -39.18 -26.19 7.66
CA LYS A 163 -39.86 -27.17 6.78
C LYS A 163 -39.09 -28.46 6.54
N VAL A 164 -37.76 -28.42 6.43
CA VAL A 164 -36.92 -29.61 6.19
C VAL A 164 -36.31 -30.10 7.51
N GLY A 165 -35.90 -29.16 8.37
CA GLY A 165 -35.34 -29.49 9.68
C GLY A 165 -36.39 -30.01 10.67
N GLY A 166 -37.63 -29.52 10.59
CA GLY A 166 -38.66 -29.73 11.62
C GLY A 166 -38.37 -28.97 12.91
N ALA A 167 -37.48 -27.98 12.86
CA ALA A 167 -37.07 -27.19 14.01
C ALA A 167 -38.06 -26.07 14.31
N ILE A 168 -38.19 -25.71 15.59
CA ILE A 168 -39.16 -24.72 16.07
C ILE A 168 -38.47 -23.37 16.29
N PHE A 169 -39.00 -22.30 15.71
CA PHE A 169 -38.35 -20.98 15.80
C PHE A 169 -38.65 -20.29 17.13
N LEU A 170 -37.60 -20.01 17.90
CA LEU A 170 -37.69 -19.46 19.26
C LEU A 170 -37.64 -17.93 19.33
N GLY A 171 -36.91 -17.27 18.41
CA GLY A 171 -36.76 -15.82 18.43
C GLY A 171 -35.60 -15.28 17.59
N VAL A 172 -35.63 -13.95 17.41
CA VAL A 172 -34.62 -13.19 16.68
C VAL A 172 -33.55 -12.68 17.65
N THR A 173 -32.27 -12.83 17.28
CA THR A 173 -31.13 -12.39 18.09
C THR A 173 -30.49 -11.08 17.60
N ASN A 174 -29.79 -10.41 18.53
CA ASN A 174 -29.21 -9.09 18.33
C ASN A 174 -27.95 -9.08 17.43
N ILE A 175 -27.69 -7.93 16.80
CA ILE A 175 -26.60 -7.68 15.84
C ILE A 175 -26.06 -6.24 16.00
N PRO A 176 -24.87 -5.90 15.49
CA PRO A 176 -24.50 -4.52 15.26
C PRO A 176 -25.28 -3.89 14.10
N GLU A 177 -25.25 -2.55 14.05
CA GLU A 177 -25.73 -1.79 12.89
C GLU A 177 -25.11 -2.30 11.59
N LEU A 178 -25.96 -2.47 10.57
CA LEU A 178 -25.59 -2.95 9.25
C LEU A 178 -24.91 -4.33 9.22
N VAL A 179 -24.91 -5.06 10.35
CA VAL A 179 -24.19 -6.34 10.47
C VAL A 179 -22.66 -6.13 10.40
N MET A 180 -22.18 -4.89 10.62
CA MET A 180 -20.80 -4.45 10.37
C MET A 180 -20.08 -3.97 11.63
N TRP A 181 -19.77 -4.90 12.53
CA TRP A 181 -18.74 -4.71 13.57
C TRP A 181 -18.43 -6.06 14.24
N MET A 182 -17.34 -6.10 15.03
CA MET A 182 -16.96 -7.24 15.86
C MET A 182 -17.66 -7.29 17.23
N ASP A 183 -18.56 -6.36 17.51
CA ASP A 183 -19.45 -6.35 18.69
C ASP A 183 -20.91 -6.37 18.23
N SER A 184 -21.83 -6.83 19.08
CA SER A 184 -23.27 -6.80 18.84
C SER A 184 -23.93 -5.67 19.63
N PHE A 185 -23.71 -4.45 19.15
CA PHE A 185 -24.31 -3.23 19.71
C PHE A 185 -24.96 -2.37 18.62
N ASN A 186 -26.20 -1.96 18.87
CA ASN A 186 -26.90 -0.99 18.03
C ASN A 186 -27.84 -0.09 18.86
N ARG A 187 -28.40 0.96 18.23
CA ARG A 187 -29.26 1.94 18.89
C ARG A 187 -30.75 1.57 18.91
N VAL A 188 -31.14 0.49 18.26
CA VAL A 188 -32.53 -0.02 18.23
C VAL A 188 -32.76 -0.98 19.40
N ASP A 189 -31.92 -2.00 19.50
CA ASP A 189 -32.06 -3.15 20.38
C ASP A 189 -31.04 -3.13 21.55
N GLY A 190 -30.07 -2.21 21.54
CA GLY A 190 -29.06 -2.09 22.59
C GLY A 190 -27.85 -3.02 22.39
N GLN A 191 -27.12 -3.28 23.47
CA GLN A 191 -25.87 -4.05 23.47
C GLN A 191 -26.12 -5.46 24.00
N THR A 192 -25.52 -6.46 23.36
CA THR A 192 -25.44 -7.83 23.88
C THR A 192 -24.16 -8.03 24.67
N ASN A 193 -24.22 -8.79 25.77
CA ASN A 193 -23.07 -9.09 26.64
C ASN A 193 -22.60 -10.55 26.47
N ASN A 194 -21.32 -10.82 26.75
CA ASN A 194 -20.77 -12.18 26.71
C ASN A 194 -21.28 -13.03 27.89
N PRO A 195 -21.64 -14.31 27.67
CA PRO A 195 -22.20 -15.17 28.71
C PRO A 195 -21.21 -15.66 29.76
N TYR A 196 -19.90 -15.62 29.49
CA TYR A 196 -18.86 -15.96 30.46
C TYR A 196 -18.45 -14.76 31.31
N ASP A 197 -18.47 -13.56 30.73
CA ASP A 197 -18.14 -12.30 31.41
C ASP A 197 -18.91 -11.14 30.79
N GLN A 198 -19.92 -10.63 31.50
CA GLN A 198 -20.80 -9.58 30.98
C GLN A 198 -20.09 -8.23 30.78
N SER A 199 -18.85 -8.07 31.26
CA SER A 199 -18.02 -6.89 30.94
C SER A 199 -17.32 -6.98 29.58
N ARG A 200 -17.47 -8.11 28.87
CA ARG A 200 -16.84 -8.39 27.57
C ARG A 200 -17.87 -8.48 26.46
N ILE A 201 -17.40 -8.17 25.25
CA ILE A 201 -18.20 -8.33 24.03
C ILE A 201 -18.42 -9.83 23.72
N PRO A 202 -19.60 -10.22 23.23
CA PRO A 202 -19.88 -11.59 22.77
C PRO A 202 -19.26 -11.89 21.40
N GLY A 203 -18.61 -10.91 20.77
CA GLY A 203 -18.20 -10.95 19.38
C GLY A 203 -19.33 -10.43 18.47
N GLY A 204 -19.07 -10.43 17.15
CA GLY A 204 -20.00 -9.85 16.19
C GLY A 204 -19.68 -10.26 14.76
N SER A 205 -20.65 -10.13 13.85
CA SER A 205 -21.96 -9.52 14.03
C SER A 205 -23.06 -10.48 14.51
N SER A 206 -22.80 -11.79 14.58
CA SER A 206 -23.76 -12.78 15.15
C SER A 206 -23.56 -12.96 16.66
N GLY A 207 -23.29 -11.88 17.39
CA GLY A 207 -23.02 -11.91 18.83
C GLY A 207 -24.22 -12.34 19.68
N GLY A 208 -25.44 -11.99 19.27
CA GLY A 208 -26.68 -12.47 19.90
C GLY A 208 -26.79 -14.00 19.87
N GLU A 209 -26.57 -14.63 18.71
CA GLU A 209 -26.51 -16.10 18.58
C GLU A 209 -25.39 -16.70 19.44
N GLY A 210 -24.19 -16.13 19.37
CA GLY A 210 -23.04 -16.58 20.17
C GLY A 210 -23.36 -16.60 21.66
N ALA A 211 -23.84 -15.48 22.19
CA ALA A 211 -24.13 -15.32 23.59
C ALA A 211 -25.26 -16.25 24.07
N LEU A 212 -26.35 -16.34 23.30
CA LEU A 212 -27.52 -17.13 23.66
C LEU A 212 -27.21 -18.63 23.67
N ILE A 213 -26.51 -19.14 22.65
CA ILE A 213 -26.14 -20.55 22.56
C ILE A 213 -25.10 -20.89 23.65
N GLY A 214 -24.11 -20.01 23.87
CA GLY A 214 -23.12 -20.18 24.93
C GLY A 214 -23.76 -20.25 26.33
N ALA A 215 -24.83 -19.48 26.56
CA ALA A 215 -25.59 -19.48 27.81
C ALA A 215 -26.66 -20.58 27.92
N ALA A 216 -26.73 -21.49 26.95
CA ALA A 216 -27.76 -22.53 26.81
C ALA A 216 -29.21 -22.00 26.74
N GLY A 217 -29.40 -20.77 26.25
CA GLY A 217 -30.72 -20.22 25.90
C GLY A 217 -31.20 -20.65 24.51
N SER A 218 -30.32 -21.21 23.70
CA SER A 218 -30.64 -21.92 22.45
C SER A 218 -29.66 -23.06 22.27
N VAL A 219 -30.05 -24.14 21.59
CA VAL A 219 -29.13 -25.26 21.30
C VAL A 219 -28.35 -25.03 20.01
N PHE A 220 -28.97 -24.35 19.04
CA PHE A 220 -28.37 -23.97 17.78
C PHE A 220 -29.10 -22.78 17.15
N GLY A 221 -28.45 -22.15 16.17
CA GLY A 221 -29.03 -21.07 15.40
C GLY A 221 -28.33 -20.83 14.07
N VAL A 222 -28.84 -19.86 13.32
CA VAL A 222 -28.38 -19.52 11.97
C VAL A 222 -27.75 -18.12 11.98
N GLY A 223 -26.49 -18.04 11.54
CA GLY A 223 -25.75 -16.78 11.44
C GLY A 223 -25.35 -16.45 10.01
N SER A 224 -24.70 -15.29 9.85
CA SER A 224 -24.01 -14.90 8.61
C SER A 224 -22.58 -14.42 8.88
N ASP A 225 -21.66 -14.65 7.94
CA ASP A 225 -20.23 -14.37 8.06
C ASP A 225 -19.65 -13.83 6.74
N ILE A 226 -19.22 -12.57 6.75
CA ILE A 226 -18.47 -11.93 5.66
C ILE A 226 -16.99 -11.73 6.01
N GLY A 227 -16.71 -11.39 7.27
CA GLY A 227 -15.36 -11.08 7.79
C GLY A 227 -15.09 -11.71 9.16
N GLY A 228 -15.75 -12.83 9.49
CA GLY A 228 -15.61 -13.52 10.78
C GLY A 228 -16.89 -13.60 11.59
N SER A 229 -18.03 -13.11 11.09
CA SER A 229 -19.22 -12.88 11.91
C SER A 229 -19.98 -14.13 12.40
N ILE A 230 -19.61 -15.34 11.98
CA ILE A 230 -19.99 -16.60 12.66
C ILE A 230 -18.85 -17.05 13.57
N ARG A 231 -17.62 -17.03 13.06
CA ARG A 231 -16.43 -17.59 13.72
C ARG A 231 -16.01 -16.82 14.98
N ILE A 232 -16.02 -15.50 14.95
CA ILE A 232 -15.65 -14.61 16.06
C ILE A 232 -16.61 -14.80 17.25
N PRO A 233 -17.94 -14.63 17.12
CA PRO A 233 -18.83 -14.85 18.25
C PRO A 233 -18.85 -16.31 18.72
N SER A 234 -18.62 -17.26 17.82
CA SER A 234 -18.47 -18.67 18.23
C SER A 234 -17.25 -18.89 19.12
N HIS A 235 -16.11 -18.30 18.74
CA HIS A 235 -14.88 -18.36 19.51
C HIS A 235 -15.03 -17.66 20.87
N PHE A 236 -15.57 -16.45 20.89
CA PHE A 236 -15.71 -15.65 22.13
C PHE A 236 -16.74 -16.22 23.10
N CYS A 237 -17.77 -16.90 22.59
CA CYS A 237 -18.82 -17.52 23.41
C CYS A 237 -18.65 -19.05 23.55
N GLY A 238 -17.50 -19.61 23.17
CA GLY A 238 -17.18 -21.02 23.42
C GLY A 238 -18.15 -22.02 22.78
N ILE A 239 -18.63 -21.72 21.56
CA ILE A 239 -19.54 -22.59 20.79
C ILE A 239 -18.91 -22.95 19.43
N PHE A 240 -19.56 -23.83 18.68
CA PHE A 240 -19.15 -24.18 17.33
C PHE A 240 -19.88 -23.31 16.30
N GLY A 241 -19.16 -22.82 15.30
CA GLY A 241 -19.74 -22.09 14.17
C GLY A 241 -19.02 -22.41 12.87
N HIS A 242 -19.79 -22.61 11.80
CA HIS A 242 -19.25 -22.98 10.50
C HIS A 242 -19.58 -21.94 9.43
N LYS A 243 -18.56 -21.19 8.99
CA LYS A 243 -18.64 -20.38 7.77
C LYS A 243 -18.59 -21.32 6.56
N THR A 244 -19.72 -21.46 5.88
CA THR A 244 -19.84 -22.29 4.67
C THR A 244 -19.10 -21.67 3.48
N THR A 245 -18.85 -22.47 2.43
CA THR A 245 -18.49 -21.92 1.12
C THR A 245 -19.56 -20.91 0.71
N PRO A 246 -19.22 -19.70 0.24
CA PRO A 246 -20.18 -18.63 -0.01
C PRO A 246 -21.42 -19.07 -0.82
N ALA A 247 -21.27 -19.86 -1.89
CA ALA A 247 -22.40 -20.33 -2.69
C ALA A 247 -23.19 -21.53 -2.11
N ALA A 248 -22.77 -22.10 -0.98
CA ALA A 248 -23.35 -23.35 -0.47
C ALA A 248 -24.78 -23.18 0.09
N VAL A 249 -25.08 -22.04 0.69
CA VAL A 249 -26.39 -21.72 1.29
C VAL A 249 -26.88 -20.41 0.68
N SER A 250 -28.13 -20.40 0.22
CA SER A 250 -28.76 -19.22 -0.36
C SER A 250 -28.77 -18.05 0.64
N LYS A 251 -28.58 -16.85 0.11
CA LYS A 251 -28.60 -15.58 0.85
C LYS A 251 -29.94 -14.85 0.70
N ASP A 252 -30.91 -15.50 0.10
CA ASP A 252 -32.23 -14.91 -0.07
C ASP A 252 -32.87 -14.60 1.29
N GLY A 253 -33.37 -13.36 1.45
CA GLY A 253 -33.92 -12.85 2.70
C GLY A 253 -32.90 -12.30 3.72
N ILE A 254 -31.68 -11.93 3.30
CA ILE A 254 -30.72 -11.23 4.18
C ILE A 254 -30.73 -9.71 3.96
N TYR A 255 -30.43 -8.95 5.02
CA TYR A 255 -30.23 -7.50 4.96
C TYR A 255 -28.95 -7.06 5.71
N PRO A 256 -28.15 -6.13 5.19
CA PRO A 256 -28.28 -5.51 3.87
C PRO A 256 -28.05 -6.53 2.74
N THR A 257 -28.65 -6.28 1.58
CA THR A 257 -28.41 -7.08 0.38
C THR A 257 -27.03 -6.77 -0.18
N PHE A 258 -26.27 -7.82 -0.49
CA PHE A 258 -24.92 -7.68 -1.04
C PHE A 258 -24.88 -8.00 -2.54
N THR A 259 -24.04 -7.28 -3.27
CA THR A 259 -23.72 -7.47 -4.69
C THR A 259 -22.20 -7.56 -4.88
N GLY A 260 -21.75 -7.91 -6.09
CA GLY A 260 -20.32 -7.93 -6.44
C GLY A 260 -19.45 -8.77 -5.49
N LYS A 261 -18.30 -8.23 -5.09
CA LYS A 261 -17.32 -8.90 -4.21
C LYS A 261 -17.89 -9.22 -2.82
N ARG A 262 -18.74 -8.37 -2.25
CA ARG A 262 -19.36 -8.63 -0.93
C ARG A 262 -20.23 -9.91 -0.96
N LEU A 263 -20.89 -10.17 -2.09
CA LEU A 263 -21.68 -11.39 -2.29
C LEU A 263 -20.80 -12.65 -2.32
N GLU A 264 -19.62 -12.57 -2.94
CA GLU A 264 -18.65 -13.67 -2.99
C GLU A 264 -18.01 -13.98 -1.63
N MET A 265 -18.02 -13.03 -0.69
CA MET A 265 -17.40 -13.20 0.64
C MET A 265 -18.39 -13.69 1.70
N CYS A 266 -19.61 -13.18 1.65
CA CYS A 266 -20.66 -13.45 2.64
C CYS A 266 -21.12 -14.90 2.58
N SER A 267 -21.30 -15.54 3.73
CA SER A 267 -21.81 -16.91 3.88
C SER A 267 -22.92 -16.97 4.92
N ILE A 268 -23.91 -17.83 4.72
CA ILE A 268 -24.88 -18.24 5.76
C ILE A 268 -24.46 -19.59 6.32
N GLY A 269 -24.53 -19.76 7.63
CA GLY A 269 -24.01 -20.98 8.24
C GLY A 269 -24.54 -21.28 9.63
N PRO A 270 -24.36 -22.53 10.08
CA PRO A 270 -24.84 -23.00 11.37
C PRO A 270 -23.93 -22.56 12.52
N MET A 271 -24.56 -22.31 13.68
CA MET A 271 -23.94 -22.09 14.98
C MET A 271 -24.60 -23.03 15.99
N CYS A 272 -23.83 -23.75 16.81
CA CYS A 272 -24.38 -24.72 17.75
C CYS A 272 -23.45 -24.99 18.92
N ARG A 273 -24.00 -25.52 20.01
CA ARG A 273 -23.22 -25.85 21.21
C ARG A 273 -22.42 -27.15 21.08
N TYR A 274 -22.82 -28.05 20.20
CA TYR A 274 -22.20 -29.35 20.01
C TYR A 274 -21.79 -29.57 18.56
N SER A 275 -20.55 -29.98 18.32
CA SER A 275 -19.99 -30.19 16.98
C SER A 275 -20.76 -31.23 16.15
N CYS A 276 -21.39 -32.22 16.78
CA CYS A 276 -22.18 -33.25 16.10
C CYS A 276 -23.43 -32.69 15.39
N ASP A 277 -23.91 -31.50 15.80
CA ASP A 277 -25.09 -30.88 15.20
C ASP A 277 -24.75 -30.08 13.93
N LEU A 278 -23.48 -29.68 13.73
CA LEU A 278 -23.06 -28.87 12.56
C LEU A 278 -23.37 -29.55 11.22
N ARG A 279 -23.04 -30.84 11.08
CA ARG A 279 -23.18 -31.56 9.80
C ARG A 279 -24.66 -31.72 9.42
N PRO A 280 -25.57 -32.19 10.32
CA PRO A 280 -26.99 -32.22 10.00
C PRO A 280 -27.56 -30.82 9.72
N MET A 281 -27.17 -29.78 10.48
CA MET A 281 -27.61 -28.41 10.17
C MET A 281 -27.17 -27.96 8.77
N LEU A 282 -25.92 -28.24 8.38
CA LEU A 282 -25.42 -27.92 7.04
C LEU A 282 -26.21 -28.64 5.95
N LYS A 283 -26.53 -29.93 6.12
CA LYS A 283 -27.39 -30.68 5.19
C LYS A 283 -28.76 -30.03 5.05
N VAL A 284 -29.39 -29.63 6.15
CA VAL A 284 -30.68 -28.94 6.08
C VAL A 284 -30.54 -27.57 5.42
N LEU A 285 -29.52 -26.77 5.73
CA LEU A 285 -29.36 -25.40 5.19
C LEU A 285 -29.03 -25.39 3.71
N ALA A 286 -28.08 -26.22 3.27
CA ALA A 286 -27.66 -26.28 1.89
C ALA A 286 -28.59 -27.15 1.05
N GLY A 287 -28.98 -28.32 1.53
CA GLY A 287 -29.69 -29.32 0.75
C GLY A 287 -28.76 -30.36 0.13
N ASP A 288 -29.35 -31.24 -0.69
CA ASP A 288 -28.71 -32.47 -1.15
C ASP A 288 -27.67 -32.27 -2.26
N HIS A 289 -27.50 -31.05 -2.77
CA HIS A 289 -26.49 -30.74 -3.79
C HIS A 289 -25.06 -30.71 -3.24
N LEU A 290 -24.87 -30.74 -1.91
CA LEU A 290 -23.56 -30.88 -1.29
C LEU A 290 -23.22 -32.36 -1.07
N ASP A 291 -22.24 -32.86 -1.83
CA ASP A 291 -21.62 -34.16 -1.58
C ASP A 291 -20.74 -34.09 -0.31
N LEU A 292 -21.36 -34.35 0.84
CA LEU A 292 -20.68 -34.41 2.12
C LEU A 292 -20.20 -35.85 2.37
N PRO A 293 -18.89 -36.12 2.46
CA PRO A 293 -18.39 -37.49 2.62
C PRO A 293 -18.94 -38.14 3.90
N ASP A 294 -19.58 -39.30 3.78
CA ASP A 294 -20.19 -40.01 4.91
C ASP A 294 -19.20 -40.85 5.72
N LYS A 295 -18.01 -41.11 5.17
CA LYS A 295 -16.97 -41.88 5.86
C LYS A 295 -16.18 -40.99 6.83
N PRO A 296 -15.85 -41.50 8.04
CA PRO A 296 -14.96 -40.79 8.94
C PRO A 296 -13.62 -40.54 8.26
N LEU A 297 -13.05 -39.35 8.50
CA LEU A 297 -11.82 -38.96 7.86
C LEU A 297 -10.65 -39.80 8.36
N ASN A 298 -9.83 -40.33 7.45
CA ASN A 298 -8.58 -40.95 7.82
C ASN A 298 -7.52 -39.85 8.06
N TYR A 299 -7.18 -39.64 9.33
CA TYR A 299 -6.21 -38.64 9.75
C TYR A 299 -4.84 -38.83 9.09
N SER A 300 -4.42 -40.06 8.81
CA SER A 300 -3.14 -40.34 8.17
C SER A 300 -3.02 -39.82 6.73
N ASN A 301 -4.14 -39.51 6.09
CA ASN A 301 -4.19 -38.96 4.73
C ASN A 301 -4.40 -37.43 4.70
N LEU A 302 -4.45 -36.79 5.88
CA LEU A 302 -4.61 -35.35 6.01
C LEU A 302 -3.27 -34.62 6.00
N ASN A 303 -3.23 -33.55 5.21
CA ASN A 303 -2.27 -32.48 5.38
C ASN A 303 -2.97 -31.30 6.06
N VAL A 304 -2.52 -30.94 7.26
CA VAL A 304 -3.05 -29.82 8.05
C VAL A 304 -2.05 -28.67 7.96
N TYR A 305 -2.45 -27.60 7.28
CA TYR A 305 -1.67 -26.37 7.21
C TYR A 305 -2.19 -25.39 8.26
N TYR A 306 -1.28 -24.77 9.01
CA TYR A 306 -1.64 -23.81 10.06
C TYR A 306 -0.72 -22.59 10.02
N MET A 307 -1.21 -21.47 10.55
CA MET A 307 -0.46 -20.23 10.72
C MET A 307 -0.55 -19.80 12.17
N LEU A 308 0.58 -19.42 12.76
CA LEU A 308 0.62 -18.85 14.12
C LEU A 308 0.61 -17.33 14.11
N LYS A 309 1.04 -16.72 13.00
CA LYS A 309 1.23 -15.27 12.88
C LYS A 309 0.80 -14.80 11.50
N ILE A 310 0.33 -13.56 11.45
CA ILE A 310 0.12 -12.80 10.22
C ILE A 310 0.98 -11.54 10.37
N ASP A 311 1.82 -11.26 9.38
CA ASP A 311 2.74 -10.11 9.42
C ASP A 311 2.08 -8.80 8.99
N ASP A 312 0.82 -8.59 9.37
CA ASP A 312 0.09 -7.36 9.11
C ASP A 312 0.25 -6.43 10.33
N PRO A 313 0.80 -5.21 10.17
CA PRO A 313 0.96 -4.27 11.28
C PRO A 313 -0.38 -3.78 11.87
N MET A 314 -1.50 -3.98 11.17
CA MET A 314 -2.86 -3.70 11.65
C MET A 314 -3.48 -4.87 12.42
N ALA A 315 -2.92 -6.07 12.32
CA ALA A 315 -3.37 -7.24 13.08
C ALA A 315 -2.73 -7.24 14.47
N ALA A 316 -3.54 -7.49 15.51
CA ALA A 316 -3.02 -7.73 16.84
C ALA A 316 -2.22 -9.05 16.86
N PRO A 317 -1.10 -9.13 17.60
CA PRO A 317 -0.43 -10.40 17.84
C PRO A 317 -1.39 -11.43 18.45
N VAL A 318 -1.21 -12.70 18.09
CA VAL A 318 -1.96 -13.80 18.70
C VAL A 318 -1.54 -13.94 20.16
N ASP A 319 -2.51 -14.04 21.06
CA ASP A 319 -2.26 -14.21 22.49
C ASP A 319 -1.67 -15.60 22.79
N VAL A 320 -0.82 -15.68 23.81
CA VAL A 320 -0.15 -16.93 24.20
C VAL A 320 -1.15 -18.04 24.55
N ASP A 321 -2.31 -17.72 25.12
CA ASP A 321 -3.33 -18.73 25.45
C ASP A 321 -3.96 -19.32 24.18
N ILE A 322 -4.07 -18.52 23.12
CA ILE A 322 -4.55 -18.96 21.81
C ILE A 322 -3.48 -19.83 21.12
N GLU A 323 -2.21 -19.43 21.17
CA GLU A 323 -1.09 -20.23 20.65
C GLU A 323 -1.05 -21.61 21.34
N GLN A 324 -1.16 -21.66 22.67
CA GLN A 324 -1.21 -22.91 23.44
C GLN A 324 -2.45 -23.76 23.10
N GLY A 325 -3.59 -23.12 22.83
CA GLY A 325 -4.79 -23.80 22.37
C GLY A 325 -4.57 -24.48 21.01
N LEU A 326 -3.95 -23.77 20.07
CA LEU A 326 -3.65 -24.29 18.74
C LEU A 326 -2.59 -25.41 18.79
N ASP A 327 -1.59 -25.30 19.66
CA ASP A 327 -0.60 -26.34 19.91
C ASP A 327 -1.24 -27.67 20.33
N LYS A 328 -2.26 -27.63 21.19
CA LYS A 328 -3.01 -28.83 21.59
C LYS A 328 -3.71 -29.47 20.39
N VAL A 329 -4.28 -28.66 19.50
CA VAL A 329 -4.94 -29.13 18.27
C VAL A 329 -3.92 -29.74 17.31
N ILE A 330 -2.78 -29.09 17.10
CA ILE A 330 -1.70 -29.59 16.23
C ILE A 330 -1.15 -30.92 16.74
N LYS A 331 -0.84 -31.01 18.05
CA LYS A 331 -0.40 -32.25 18.69
C LYS A 331 -1.40 -33.38 18.49
N HIS A 332 -2.70 -33.10 18.64
CA HIS A 332 -3.75 -34.08 18.37
C HIS A 332 -3.69 -34.61 16.93
N PHE A 333 -3.53 -33.75 15.92
CA PHE A 333 -3.41 -34.17 14.53
C PHE A 333 -2.15 -35.03 14.29
N ILE A 334 -1.01 -34.65 14.87
CA ILE A 334 0.23 -35.42 14.79
C ILE A 334 0.07 -36.81 15.40
N GLU A 335 -0.50 -36.90 16.61
CA GLU A 335 -0.76 -38.17 17.31
C GLU A 335 -1.71 -39.09 16.53
N LYS A 336 -2.63 -38.51 15.74
CA LYS A 336 -3.54 -39.25 14.86
C LYS A 336 -2.94 -39.59 13.48
N GLY A 337 -1.66 -39.27 13.26
CA GLY A 337 -0.92 -39.62 12.05
C GLY A 337 -1.03 -38.61 10.91
N SER A 338 -1.67 -37.45 11.12
CA SER A 338 -1.73 -36.39 10.12
C SER A 338 -0.39 -35.71 9.94
N ARG A 339 -0.14 -35.23 8.73
CA ARG A 339 0.99 -34.36 8.45
C ARG A 339 0.60 -32.93 8.73
N THR A 340 1.28 -32.28 9.68
CA THR A 340 1.07 -30.87 10.00
C THR A 340 2.19 -30.01 9.42
N ILE A 341 1.85 -28.88 8.82
CA ILE A 341 2.81 -27.97 8.16
C ILE A 341 2.49 -26.55 8.64
N GLU A 342 3.44 -25.93 9.33
CA GLU A 342 3.37 -24.51 9.64
C GLU A 342 3.66 -23.70 8.38
N LEU A 343 2.82 -22.71 8.11
CA LEU A 343 3.00 -21.74 7.04
C LEU A 343 3.70 -20.51 7.60
N ASP A 344 4.94 -20.29 7.17
CA ASP A 344 5.69 -19.07 7.47
C ASP A 344 5.20 -17.94 6.55
N THR A 345 4.24 -17.14 7.04
CA THR A 345 3.63 -16.04 6.28
C THR A 345 4.63 -14.96 5.88
N THR A 346 5.81 -14.90 6.52
CA THR A 346 6.85 -13.91 6.20
C THR A 346 7.66 -14.29 4.95
N LYS A 347 7.60 -15.57 4.54
CA LYS A 347 8.31 -16.11 3.37
C LYS A 347 7.39 -16.66 2.30
N GLN A 348 6.30 -17.30 2.72
CA GLN A 348 5.28 -17.91 1.88
C GLN A 348 3.98 -17.14 2.17
N PHE A 349 3.36 -16.49 1.19
CA PHE A 349 2.25 -15.53 1.40
C PHE A 349 2.65 -14.19 2.03
N TYR A 350 3.80 -13.63 1.62
CA TYR A 350 4.28 -12.32 2.06
C TYR A 350 3.20 -11.22 1.96
N ASP A 351 2.34 -11.29 0.95
CA ASP A 351 1.24 -10.36 0.72
C ASP A 351 0.19 -10.32 1.85
N LEU A 352 0.12 -11.34 2.72
CA LEU A 352 -0.74 -11.31 3.91
C LEU A 352 -0.40 -10.16 4.86
N ARG A 353 0.79 -9.55 4.73
CA ARG A 353 1.12 -8.30 5.43
C ARG A 353 0.17 -7.13 5.11
N TRP A 354 -0.64 -7.27 4.05
CA TRP A 354 -1.63 -6.30 3.61
C TRP A 354 -3.08 -6.79 3.81
N ALA A 355 -3.29 -7.84 4.62
CA ALA A 355 -4.59 -8.49 4.79
C ALA A 355 -5.73 -7.51 5.14
N TYR A 356 -5.48 -6.54 6.01
CA TYR A 356 -6.45 -5.50 6.37
C TYR A 356 -6.86 -4.67 5.15
N PHE A 357 -5.90 -4.20 4.35
CA PHE A 357 -6.19 -3.38 3.17
C PHE A 357 -6.87 -4.17 2.06
N ILE A 358 -6.47 -5.43 1.85
CA ILE A 358 -7.13 -6.36 0.93
C ILE A 358 -8.62 -6.51 1.31
N TRP A 359 -8.90 -6.68 2.60
CA TRP A 359 -10.27 -6.74 3.11
C TRP A 359 -11.02 -5.42 2.86
N CYS A 360 -10.42 -4.26 3.14
CA CYS A 360 -11.07 -2.97 2.91
C CYS A 360 -11.39 -2.72 1.43
N VAL A 361 -10.50 -3.10 0.51
CA VAL A 361 -10.73 -2.99 -0.94
C VAL A 361 -11.89 -3.87 -1.39
N ALA A 362 -11.97 -5.10 -0.88
CA ALA A 362 -13.07 -6.00 -1.19
C ALA A 362 -14.40 -5.49 -0.61
N MET A 363 -14.35 -4.81 0.54
CA MET A 363 -15.52 -4.17 1.14
C MET A 363 -15.97 -2.91 0.39
N ASN A 364 -15.08 -2.08 -0.15
CA ASN A 364 -15.45 -0.86 -0.89
C ASN A 364 -15.83 -1.12 -2.37
N ASP A 365 -16.56 -2.19 -2.64
CA ASP A 365 -17.06 -2.49 -3.98
C ASP A 365 -18.18 -1.47 -4.36
N PRO A 366 -17.99 -0.67 -5.43
CA PRO A 366 -18.94 0.38 -5.83
C PRO A 366 -20.28 -0.16 -6.33
N SER A 367 -20.39 -1.46 -6.60
CA SER A 367 -21.67 -2.10 -6.93
C SER A 367 -22.62 -2.21 -5.73
N ASN A 368 -22.12 -1.97 -4.51
CA ASN A 368 -22.90 -1.98 -3.29
C ASN A 368 -23.25 -0.56 -2.84
N ARG A 369 -24.38 -0.43 -2.14
CA ARG A 369 -24.76 0.81 -1.46
C ARG A 369 -23.73 1.16 -0.37
N SER A 370 -23.41 2.44 -0.24
CA SER A 370 -22.51 2.93 0.82
C SER A 370 -23.13 2.77 2.21
N PHE A 371 -22.31 2.77 3.25
CA PHE A 371 -22.79 2.66 4.63
C PHE A 371 -23.71 3.83 5.01
N LEU A 372 -23.41 5.07 4.60
CA LEU A 372 -24.29 6.21 4.85
C LEU A 372 -25.65 6.07 4.14
N ASP A 373 -25.63 5.55 2.91
CA ASP A 373 -26.85 5.34 2.13
C ASP A 373 -27.73 4.26 2.76
N LEU A 374 -27.14 3.18 3.27
CA LEU A 374 -27.86 2.13 4.00
C LEU A 374 -28.38 2.64 5.36
N LEU A 375 -27.59 3.40 6.13
CA LEU A 375 -28.01 3.97 7.43
C LEU A 375 -29.18 4.95 7.32
N SER A 376 -29.28 5.64 6.18
CA SER A 376 -30.31 6.65 5.91
C SER A 376 -31.47 6.12 5.07
N GLU A 377 -31.45 4.84 4.68
CA GLU A 377 -32.45 4.23 3.79
C GLU A 377 -32.62 4.99 2.46
N GLY A 378 -31.51 5.44 1.84
CA GLY A 378 -31.53 6.07 0.51
C GLY A 378 -31.30 7.59 0.50
N ASN A 379 -30.92 8.20 1.63
CA ASN A 379 -30.71 9.64 1.73
C ASN A 379 -29.40 9.97 2.48
N PRO A 380 -28.23 9.64 1.90
CA PRO A 380 -26.94 9.75 2.59
C PRO A 380 -26.62 11.19 3.01
N SER A 381 -27.07 12.19 2.23
CA SER A 381 -26.91 13.62 2.54
C SER A 381 -27.59 14.06 3.83
N SER A 382 -28.53 13.26 4.37
CA SER A 382 -29.16 13.52 5.67
C SER A 382 -28.26 13.26 6.88
N ILE A 383 -27.14 12.54 6.67
CA ILE A 383 -26.20 12.19 7.72
C ILE A 383 -24.87 12.91 7.44
N ASN A 384 -24.47 13.79 8.35
CA ASN A 384 -23.09 14.30 8.37
C ASN A 384 -22.28 13.44 9.36
N PRO A 385 -21.44 12.52 8.89
CA PRO A 385 -20.77 11.56 9.77
C PRO A 385 -19.83 12.23 10.77
N TYR A 386 -19.19 13.34 10.43
CA TYR A 386 -18.32 14.10 11.35
C TYR A 386 -19.11 14.67 12.54
N ILE A 387 -20.26 15.29 12.26
CA ILE A 387 -21.13 15.85 13.30
C ILE A 387 -21.72 14.72 14.16
N GLU A 388 -22.19 13.64 13.53
CA GLU A 388 -22.78 12.51 14.25
C GLU A 388 -21.73 11.76 15.11
N LEU A 389 -20.47 11.70 14.66
CA LEU A 389 -19.36 11.13 15.42
C LEU A 389 -18.97 12.03 16.59
N PHE A 390 -18.97 13.35 16.39
CA PHE A 390 -18.79 14.31 17.49
C PHE A 390 -19.88 14.15 18.56
N LYS A 391 -21.14 13.97 18.15
CA LYS A 391 -22.23 13.64 19.07
C LYS A 391 -21.98 12.34 19.85
N CYS A 392 -21.34 11.33 19.25
CA CYS A 392 -20.93 10.12 19.97
C CYS A 392 -19.88 10.42 21.06
N MET A 393 -18.90 11.29 20.78
CA MET A 393 -17.85 11.65 21.73
C MET A 393 -18.40 12.36 22.97
N ILE A 394 -19.41 13.21 22.81
CA ILE A 394 -20.06 13.91 23.92
C ILE A 394 -21.28 13.17 24.50
N GLY A 395 -21.48 11.90 24.10
CA GLY A 395 -22.58 11.05 24.61
C GLY A 395 -23.99 11.53 24.24
N ARG A 396 -24.13 12.39 23.22
CA ARG A 396 -25.42 12.93 22.76
C ARG A 396 -26.00 12.20 21.55
N GLN A 397 -25.27 11.24 20.98
CA GLN A 397 -25.76 10.45 19.86
C GLN A 397 -26.84 9.44 20.31
N LYS A 398 -27.99 9.46 19.62
CA LYS A 398 -29.14 8.59 19.87
C LYS A 398 -29.44 7.62 18.72
N LYS A 399 -28.96 7.89 17.51
CA LYS A 399 -29.34 7.15 16.29
C LYS A 399 -28.27 6.18 15.80
N TYR A 400 -27.00 6.53 15.95
CA TYR A 400 -25.89 5.76 15.37
C TYR A 400 -24.86 5.35 16.45
N THR A 401 -24.11 4.30 16.18
CA THR A 401 -22.91 3.93 16.94
C THR A 401 -21.68 4.62 16.37
N SER A 402 -20.65 4.82 17.19
CA SER A 402 -19.37 5.35 16.71
C SER A 402 -18.70 4.41 15.70
N SER A 403 -18.87 3.11 15.88
CA SER A 403 -18.29 2.07 15.02
C SER A 403 -18.75 2.21 13.58
N ILE A 404 -20.07 2.32 13.36
CA ILE A 404 -20.59 2.40 11.99
C ILE A 404 -20.27 3.74 11.32
N LEU A 405 -20.26 4.83 12.08
CA LEU A 405 -19.87 6.15 11.57
C LEU A 405 -18.39 6.19 11.18
N THR A 406 -17.53 5.49 11.92
CA THR A 406 -16.10 5.36 11.59
C THR A 406 -15.90 4.56 10.31
N LEU A 407 -16.64 3.45 10.12
CA LEU A 407 -16.63 2.69 8.88
C LEU A 407 -17.13 3.54 7.69
N ALA A 408 -18.22 4.29 7.87
CA ALA A 408 -18.75 5.19 6.85
C ALA A 408 -17.75 6.28 6.44
N LEU A 409 -17.06 6.91 7.39
CA LEU A 409 -16.00 7.89 7.09
C LEU A 409 -14.82 7.26 6.34
N THR A 410 -14.45 6.03 6.71
CA THR A 410 -13.34 5.33 6.06
C THR A 410 -13.67 5.02 4.60
N GLU A 411 -14.92 4.66 4.32
CA GLU A 411 -15.45 4.48 2.96
C GLU A 411 -15.47 5.81 2.19
N GLU A 412 -16.00 6.90 2.77
CA GLU A 412 -16.10 8.23 2.12
C GLU A 412 -14.73 8.83 1.78
N LEU A 413 -13.76 8.71 2.67
CA LEU A 413 -12.42 9.28 2.50
C LEU A 413 -11.52 8.47 1.55
N ASN A 414 -12.03 7.40 0.94
CA ASN A 414 -11.28 6.51 0.05
C ASN A 414 -9.94 6.03 0.65
N LEU A 415 -9.85 5.95 1.99
CA LEU A 415 -8.61 5.61 2.70
C LEU A 415 -8.13 4.19 2.35
N SER A 416 -9.05 3.36 1.86
CA SER A 416 -8.84 2.01 1.34
C SER A 416 -8.92 1.87 -0.18
N THR A 417 -9.23 2.93 -0.93
CA THR A 417 -9.64 2.84 -2.34
C THR A 417 -9.15 3.96 -3.25
N GLY A 418 -7.97 4.55 -2.99
CA GLY A 418 -7.29 5.28 -4.07
C GLY A 418 -7.24 4.39 -5.32
N GLU A 419 -7.72 4.85 -6.47
CA GLU A 419 -7.94 4.01 -7.68
C GLU A 419 -6.71 3.16 -8.03
N TYR A 420 -5.53 3.75 -7.97
CA TYR A 420 -4.24 3.09 -8.17
C TYR A 420 -3.97 1.93 -7.20
N LYS A 421 -4.44 2.02 -5.95
CA LYS A 421 -4.28 0.96 -4.94
C LYS A 421 -5.26 -0.20 -5.16
N LYS A 422 -6.42 0.06 -5.75
CA LYS A 422 -7.47 -0.95 -5.95
C LYS A 422 -7.03 -2.03 -6.94
N GLU A 423 -6.31 -1.64 -7.99
CA GLU A 423 -5.75 -2.56 -8.99
C GLU A 423 -4.66 -3.44 -8.35
N VAL A 424 -3.67 -2.82 -7.69
CA VAL A 424 -2.59 -3.53 -6.98
C VAL A 424 -3.12 -4.51 -5.95
N TYR A 425 -4.08 -4.12 -5.10
CA TYR A 425 -4.64 -5.03 -4.09
C TYR A 425 -5.54 -6.11 -4.72
N THR A 426 -6.15 -5.84 -5.88
CA THR A 426 -6.92 -6.85 -6.62
C THR A 426 -5.98 -7.87 -7.27
N GLU A 427 -4.84 -7.45 -7.81
CA GLU A 427 -3.80 -8.35 -8.31
C GLU A 427 -3.19 -9.20 -7.19
N ILE A 428 -2.86 -8.59 -6.06
CA ILE A 428 -2.40 -9.30 -4.85
C ILE A 428 -3.44 -10.36 -4.45
N TRP A 429 -4.72 -10.01 -4.42
CA TRP A 429 -5.80 -10.95 -4.14
C TRP A 429 -5.83 -12.13 -5.13
N HIS A 430 -5.72 -11.85 -6.43
CA HIS A 430 -5.70 -12.89 -7.46
C HIS A 430 -4.46 -13.80 -7.35
N ARG A 431 -3.28 -13.22 -7.11
CA ARG A 431 -2.03 -13.95 -6.87
C ARG A 431 -2.13 -14.85 -5.66
N MET A 432 -2.55 -14.32 -4.51
CA MET A 432 -2.73 -15.10 -3.28
C MET A 432 -3.75 -16.24 -3.47
N ARG A 433 -4.85 -15.98 -4.18
CA ARG A 433 -5.84 -17.03 -4.49
C ARG A 433 -5.24 -18.12 -5.37
N LYS A 434 -4.40 -17.76 -6.34
CA LYS A 434 -3.65 -18.71 -7.18
C LYS A 434 -2.65 -19.52 -6.34
N GLU A 435 -1.88 -18.89 -5.46
CA GLU A 435 -0.93 -19.56 -4.57
C GLU A 435 -1.63 -20.54 -3.61
N LEU A 436 -2.73 -20.12 -2.97
CA LEU A 436 -3.54 -20.97 -2.11
C LEU A 436 -4.14 -22.15 -2.89
N HIS A 437 -4.68 -21.90 -4.09
CA HIS A 437 -5.17 -22.98 -4.95
C HIS A 437 -4.05 -23.93 -5.37
N GLN A 438 -2.86 -23.44 -5.70
CA GLN A 438 -1.71 -24.29 -6.05
C GLN A 438 -1.30 -25.17 -4.87
N LEU A 439 -1.26 -24.64 -3.65
CA LEU A 439 -1.04 -25.47 -2.45
C LEU A 439 -2.08 -26.58 -2.34
N LEU A 440 -3.36 -26.27 -2.54
CA LEU A 440 -4.45 -27.24 -2.45
C LEU A 440 -4.46 -28.26 -3.62
N VAL A 441 -4.05 -27.86 -4.83
CA VAL A 441 -3.99 -28.72 -6.04
C VAL A 441 -2.79 -29.67 -6.02
N ILE A 442 -1.61 -29.19 -5.62
CA ILE A 442 -0.42 -30.04 -5.42
C ILE A 442 -0.73 -31.15 -4.40
N CYS A 443 -1.55 -30.86 -3.38
CA CYS A 443 -2.00 -31.85 -2.41
C CYS A 443 -2.88 -32.96 -3.03
N ARG A 444 -3.77 -32.64 -3.97
CA ARG A 444 -4.57 -33.66 -4.68
C ARG A 444 -3.70 -34.56 -5.55
N ALA A 445 -2.68 -33.99 -6.21
CA ALA A 445 -1.74 -34.74 -7.02
C ALA A 445 -0.82 -35.65 -6.16
N TRP A 446 -0.46 -35.22 -4.95
CA TRP A 446 0.44 -35.98 -4.07
C TRP A 446 -0.24 -37.14 -3.33
N ASN A 447 -1.54 -37.02 -3.04
CA ASN A 447 -2.34 -38.10 -2.44
C ASN A 447 -2.71 -39.22 -3.44
N ASN A 448 -2.57 -38.99 -4.75
CA ASN A 448 -2.68 -40.06 -5.75
C ASN A 448 -1.31 -40.76 -5.90
N GLN A 449 -1.18 -41.96 -5.33
CA GLN A 449 0.06 -42.78 -5.35
C GLN A 449 0.62 -43.03 -6.77
N ASN A 450 -0.19 -42.90 -7.82
CA ASN A 450 0.19 -43.18 -9.22
C ASN A 450 0.99 -42.07 -9.93
N ASN A 451 1.15 -40.86 -9.36
CA ASN A 451 1.77 -39.72 -10.07
C ASN A 451 3.12 -39.24 -9.51
N ARG A 452 3.91 -40.14 -8.91
CA ARG A 452 5.25 -39.80 -8.38
C ARG A 452 6.26 -39.34 -9.45
N GLN A 453 6.12 -39.78 -10.71
CA GLN A 453 7.02 -39.34 -11.79
C GLN A 453 6.74 -37.88 -12.24
N HIS A 454 5.48 -37.46 -12.25
CA HIS A 454 5.08 -36.09 -12.63
C HIS A 454 5.53 -35.04 -11.59
N LEU A 455 5.56 -35.44 -10.32
CA LEU A 455 5.99 -34.58 -9.20
C LEU A 455 7.50 -34.28 -9.21
N ASN A 456 8.32 -35.19 -9.73
CA ASN A 456 9.76 -34.99 -9.90
C ASN A 456 10.11 -34.05 -11.07
N GLN A 457 9.20 -33.89 -12.04
CA GLN A 457 9.33 -32.86 -13.08
C GLN A 457 8.93 -31.48 -12.56
N LEU A 458 7.82 -31.36 -11.82
CA LEU A 458 7.35 -30.08 -11.26
C LEU A 458 8.32 -29.46 -10.24
N THR A 459 8.98 -30.27 -9.41
CA THR A 459 9.96 -29.80 -8.41
C THR A 459 11.27 -29.27 -9.00
N ARG A 460 11.54 -29.49 -10.29
CA ARG A 460 12.73 -28.98 -11.00
C ARG A 460 12.53 -27.60 -11.63
N ILE A 461 11.29 -27.12 -11.71
CA ILE A 461 10.92 -25.93 -12.50
C ILE A 461 10.67 -24.70 -11.61
N HIS A 462 10.48 -24.86 -10.28
CA HIS A 462 10.13 -23.76 -9.37
C HIS A 462 11.01 -23.70 -8.10
N PRO A 463 11.67 -22.57 -7.78
CA PRO A 463 12.55 -22.42 -6.61
C PRO A 463 11.87 -22.67 -5.24
N THR A 464 10.58 -22.31 -5.14
CA THR A 464 9.75 -22.47 -3.92
C THR A 464 9.55 -23.93 -3.53
N LEU A 465 9.56 -24.85 -4.50
CA LEU A 465 9.36 -26.28 -4.30
C LEU A 465 10.60 -26.99 -3.73
N THR A 466 11.80 -26.44 -3.96
CA THR A 466 13.06 -27.00 -3.46
C THR A 466 13.24 -26.80 -1.95
N ILE A 467 12.67 -25.73 -1.39
CA ILE A 467 12.75 -25.39 0.04
C ILE A 467 11.88 -26.36 0.88
N LEU A 468 10.66 -26.66 0.42
CA LEU A 468 9.74 -27.61 1.07
C LEU A 468 10.26 -29.06 1.04
N ALA A 469 11.01 -29.44 0.01
CA ALA A 469 11.66 -30.74 -0.07
C ALA A 469 12.89 -30.86 0.86
N ARG A 470 13.61 -29.75 1.11
CA ARG A 470 14.80 -29.71 2.00
C ARG A 470 14.44 -29.72 3.48
N HIS A 471 13.40 -28.99 3.92
CA HIS A 471 12.99 -28.97 5.34
C HIS A 471 12.51 -30.35 5.86
N ASN A 472 11.87 -31.15 4.99
CA ASN A 472 11.38 -32.49 5.36
C ASN A 472 12.47 -33.54 5.61
N ARG A 473 13.72 -33.32 5.15
CA ARG A 473 14.83 -34.24 5.43
C ARG A 473 15.45 -34.02 6.82
N GLN A 474 15.29 -32.84 7.43
CA GLN A 474 15.90 -32.52 8.73
C GLN A 474 15.02 -32.88 9.95
N HIS A 475 13.70 -33.01 9.80
CA HIS A 475 12.80 -33.26 10.95
C HIS A 475 12.69 -34.72 11.41
N ARG A 476 13.50 -35.65 10.90
CA ARG A 476 13.57 -37.03 11.45
C ARG A 476 14.39 -37.13 12.75
N HIS A 477 15.16 -36.11 13.12
CA HIS A 477 15.95 -36.10 14.35
C HIS A 477 16.04 -34.70 14.96
N CYS A 478 15.08 -34.30 15.79
CA CYS A 478 15.30 -33.26 16.79
C CYS A 478 14.38 -33.46 18.00
N ARG A 479 14.95 -33.96 19.10
CA ARG A 479 14.40 -33.79 20.45
C ARG A 479 14.66 -32.34 20.84
N ILE A 480 13.61 -31.57 21.06
CA ILE A 480 13.73 -30.17 21.46
C ILE A 480 13.47 -30.08 22.97
N HIS A 481 14.52 -29.72 23.72
CA HIS A 481 14.41 -29.19 25.07
C HIS A 481 14.26 -27.67 24.99
N PHE A 482 13.23 -27.10 25.60
CA PHE A 482 13.19 -25.67 25.92
C PHE A 482 12.92 -25.49 27.42
N SER A 483 13.91 -24.93 28.11
CA SER A 483 13.79 -24.31 29.43
C SER A 483 14.09 -22.84 29.25
N ILE A 484 13.09 -21.96 29.43
CA ILE A 484 13.31 -20.57 29.85
C ILE A 484 12.10 -20.15 30.71
N HIS A 485 12.34 -20.02 32.02
CA HIS A 485 11.49 -19.31 32.98
C HIS A 485 11.68 -17.80 32.83
N TYR A 486 10.61 -17.02 32.85
CA TYR A 486 10.61 -15.67 33.44
C TYR A 486 9.26 -15.36 34.11
N PRO A 487 9.24 -14.79 35.33
CA PRO A 487 8.03 -14.56 36.10
C PRO A 487 7.59 -13.09 36.03
N PHE A 488 6.31 -12.81 35.82
CA PHE A 488 5.68 -11.59 36.31
C PHE A 488 4.20 -11.87 36.63
N HIS A 489 3.98 -12.24 37.90
CA HIS A 489 2.70 -12.10 38.59
C HIS A 489 2.47 -10.61 38.87
N MET A 490 1.28 -10.09 38.60
CA MET A 490 0.79 -8.85 39.20
C MET A 490 -0.68 -9.03 39.59
N ASP A 491 -0.84 -9.56 40.80
CA ASP A 491 -2.00 -9.32 41.65
C ASP A 491 -1.90 -7.93 42.28
N CYS A 492 -3.05 -7.39 42.68
CA CYS A 492 -3.28 -6.16 43.45
C CYS A 492 -3.41 -4.84 42.65
N LEU A 493 -4.66 -4.36 42.57
CA LEU A 493 -5.06 -3.06 43.13
C LEU A 493 -6.60 -2.93 43.12
N HIS A 494 -7.20 -3.12 44.29
CA HIS A 494 -8.61 -2.84 44.60
C HIS A 494 -8.74 -1.43 45.18
N HIS A 495 -9.91 -0.82 44.91
CA HIS A 495 -10.51 0.41 45.48
C HIS A 495 -10.14 1.76 44.85
N VAL A 496 -11.12 2.42 44.21
CA VAL A 496 -11.77 3.69 44.64
C VAL A 496 -13.16 3.80 43.94
N HIS A 497 -14.16 4.38 44.61
CA HIS A 497 -15.58 4.45 44.22
C HIS A 497 -16.02 5.76 43.52
N ARG A 498 -16.97 5.61 42.56
CA ARG A 498 -18.14 6.45 42.15
C ARG A 498 -18.00 7.94 41.78
N CYS A 499 -18.33 8.27 40.51
CA CYS A 499 -19.51 9.06 40.06
C CYS A 499 -19.62 9.14 38.50
N LEU A 500 -20.86 9.21 37.98
CA LEU A 500 -21.44 9.19 36.59
C LEU A 500 -20.75 10.04 35.47
N PRO A 501 -21.01 9.92 34.11
CA PRO A 501 -22.29 9.68 33.37
C PRO A 501 -22.57 8.28 32.74
N THR A 502 -23.39 8.22 31.68
CA THR A 502 -24.10 7.06 31.06
C THR A 502 -23.29 6.18 30.09
N PRO A 503 -23.64 4.88 29.89
CA PRO A 503 -22.89 3.90 29.06
C PRO A 503 -22.54 4.36 27.62
N ALA A 504 -23.34 5.26 27.04
CA ALA A 504 -23.16 5.76 25.68
C ALA A 504 -21.96 6.71 25.47
N MET A 505 -21.36 7.26 26.53
CA MET A 505 -20.25 8.23 26.44
C MET A 505 -18.85 7.55 26.44
N TYR A 506 -18.77 6.26 26.77
CA TYR A 506 -17.52 5.63 27.23
C TYR A 506 -16.85 4.68 26.24
N GLN A 507 -17.49 4.35 25.11
CA GLN A 507 -16.89 3.51 24.05
C GLN A 507 -16.32 4.31 22.87
N SER A 508 -16.53 5.64 22.84
CA SER A 508 -16.15 6.50 21.71
C SER A 508 -14.72 7.06 21.82
N ILE A 509 -14.17 7.29 23.01
CA ILE A 509 -12.91 8.05 23.12
C ILE A 509 -11.65 7.24 22.73
N PRO A 510 -11.45 5.97 23.16
CA PRO A 510 -10.24 5.23 22.80
C PRO A 510 -10.23 4.75 21.35
N THR A 511 -11.37 4.43 20.76
CA THR A 511 -11.42 3.80 19.42
C THR A 511 -11.34 4.83 18.28
N ILE A 512 -11.79 6.07 18.51
CA ILE A 512 -11.93 7.11 17.49
C ILE A 512 -10.64 7.94 17.32
N PHE A 513 -9.98 8.36 18.40
CA PHE A 513 -8.76 9.19 18.35
C PHE A 513 -7.54 8.48 17.75
N LEU A 514 -7.64 7.17 17.72
CA LEU A 514 -6.53 6.24 17.78
C LEU A 514 -6.42 5.48 16.44
N SER A 515 -7.55 5.36 15.72
CA SER A 515 -7.66 4.88 14.35
C SER A 515 -7.48 6.00 13.31
N MET A 516 -8.06 7.19 13.51
CA MET A 516 -8.02 8.25 12.49
C MET A 516 -6.64 8.92 12.32
N GLU A 517 -5.93 9.24 13.40
CA GLU A 517 -4.58 9.83 13.29
C GLU A 517 -3.56 8.85 12.76
N LEU A 518 -3.67 7.56 13.13
CA LEU A 518 -2.80 6.51 12.60
C LEU A 518 -3.03 6.31 11.09
N ILE A 519 -4.28 6.31 10.62
CA ILE A 519 -4.57 6.20 9.19
C ILE A 519 -4.07 7.44 8.43
N TYR A 520 -4.25 8.65 8.99
CA TYR A 520 -3.72 9.88 8.38
C TYR A 520 -2.18 9.90 8.34
N PHE A 521 -1.52 9.41 9.39
CA PHE A 521 -0.07 9.32 9.50
C PHE A 521 0.53 8.19 8.62
N ILE A 522 -0.15 7.05 8.51
CA ILE A 522 0.19 5.95 7.58
C ILE A 522 0.02 6.40 6.14
N ILE A 523 -1.03 7.17 5.82
CA ILE A 523 -1.26 7.72 4.48
C ILE A 523 -0.21 8.76 4.12
N TYR A 524 0.21 9.58 5.09
CA TYR A 524 1.30 10.53 4.92
C TYR A 524 2.64 9.83 4.66
N LEU A 525 2.92 8.73 5.34
CA LEU A 525 4.13 7.91 5.14
C LEU A 525 4.08 7.04 3.87
N ALA A 526 2.92 6.47 3.52
CA ALA A 526 2.73 5.63 2.33
C ALA A 526 2.75 6.44 1.03
N LYS A 527 2.55 7.76 1.08
CA LYS A 527 2.72 8.66 -0.07
C LYS A 527 4.19 8.91 -0.44
N SER A 528 5.15 8.52 0.41
CA SER A 528 6.50 9.12 0.38
C SER A 528 7.59 8.36 -0.38
N LEU A 529 7.45 7.10 -0.80
CA LEU A 529 8.47 6.43 -1.64
C LEU A 529 7.85 5.33 -2.53
N SER A 530 7.95 5.47 -3.84
CA SER A 530 7.46 4.52 -4.83
C SER A 530 8.42 3.32 -4.98
N ASN A 531 7.89 2.09 -4.88
CA ASN A 531 8.59 0.85 -5.27
C ASN A 531 8.47 0.61 -6.80
N GLU A 532 8.58 1.68 -7.57
CA GLU A 532 8.35 1.71 -9.02
C GLU A 532 9.57 2.31 -9.70
N ILE A 533 9.89 1.80 -10.88
CA ILE A 533 10.78 2.47 -11.83
C ILE A 533 9.96 3.57 -12.51
N ALA A 534 10.52 4.77 -12.58
CA ALA A 534 9.98 5.83 -13.42
C ALA A 534 10.75 5.86 -14.75
N VAL A 535 10.03 5.77 -15.86
CA VAL A 535 10.62 5.82 -17.20
C VAL A 535 10.17 7.10 -17.87
N HIS A 536 11.11 7.90 -18.35
CA HIS A 536 10.86 9.14 -19.05
C HIS A 536 11.38 9.05 -20.48
N LEU A 537 10.58 9.51 -21.44
CA LEU A 537 10.93 9.68 -22.84
C LEU A 537 10.69 11.15 -23.22
N MET A 538 11.75 11.83 -23.63
CA MET A 538 11.78 13.26 -23.89
C MET A 538 11.96 13.50 -25.39
N VAL A 539 11.09 14.34 -25.94
CA VAL A 539 11.00 14.61 -27.37
C VAL A 539 11.02 16.12 -27.58
N TYR A 540 11.96 16.59 -28.40
CA TYR A 540 12.09 17.99 -28.79
C TYR A 540 12.63 18.12 -30.21
N ASN A 541 11.86 18.70 -31.13
CA ASN A 541 12.27 18.91 -32.54
C ASN A 541 12.86 17.67 -33.24
N SER A 542 12.43 16.48 -32.83
CA SER A 542 13.16 15.24 -33.13
C SER A 542 12.35 14.22 -33.93
N ILE A 543 11.26 14.66 -34.57
CA ILE A 543 10.46 13.78 -35.42
C ILE A 543 10.48 14.25 -36.87
N GLU A 544 10.90 13.35 -37.76
CA GLU A 544 11.01 13.60 -39.19
C GLU A 544 10.08 12.64 -39.96
N VAL A 545 9.03 13.19 -40.58
CA VAL A 545 8.14 12.42 -41.46
C VAL A 545 8.80 12.28 -42.84
N LEU A 546 9.27 11.08 -43.16
CA LEU A 546 10.01 10.78 -44.39
C LEU A 546 9.09 10.42 -45.57
N SER A 547 7.88 9.94 -45.28
CA SER A 547 6.90 9.59 -46.31
C SER A 547 6.28 10.82 -46.97
N ARG A 548 6.46 10.96 -48.29
CA ARG A 548 5.83 12.03 -49.10
C ARG A 548 4.30 12.04 -48.97
N ARG A 549 3.67 10.90 -48.71
CA ARG A 549 2.21 10.77 -48.56
C ARG A 549 1.68 11.47 -47.31
N TYR A 550 2.44 11.45 -46.21
CA TYR A 550 2.00 11.92 -44.90
C TYR A 550 2.67 13.22 -44.45
N LYS A 551 3.47 13.85 -45.32
CA LYS A 551 4.31 15.01 -44.99
C LYS A 551 3.52 16.24 -44.54
N ASN A 552 2.28 16.39 -45.02
CA ASN A 552 1.40 17.52 -44.71
C ASN A 552 0.23 17.14 -43.79
N ASP A 553 0.20 15.91 -43.28
CA ASP A 553 -0.87 15.43 -42.41
C ASP A 553 -0.58 15.76 -40.93
N GLN A 554 -1.63 15.97 -40.14
CA GLN A 554 -1.52 16.04 -38.69
C GLN A 554 -1.36 14.62 -38.12
N ILE A 555 -0.15 14.33 -37.61
CA ILE A 555 0.19 13.03 -37.05
C ILE A 555 0.23 13.12 -35.52
N PHE A 556 -0.52 12.23 -34.88
CA PHE A 556 -0.60 12.10 -33.44
C PHE A 556 0.28 10.94 -32.98
N TYR A 557 1.00 11.15 -31.88
CA TYR A 557 1.98 10.20 -31.35
C TYR A 557 1.50 9.66 -30.01
N LYS A 558 1.42 8.35 -29.91
CA LYS A 558 1.08 7.65 -28.68
C LYS A 558 2.25 6.80 -28.21
N ILE A 559 2.68 7.01 -26.97
CA ILE A 559 3.70 6.19 -26.32
C ILE A 559 3.02 5.20 -25.38
N THR A 560 3.41 3.93 -25.45
CA THR A 560 2.98 2.86 -24.54
C THR A 560 4.22 2.16 -23.98
N TYR A 561 4.24 1.90 -22.68
CA TYR A 561 5.34 1.17 -22.04
C TYR A 561 4.88 -0.24 -21.66
N PHE A 562 5.77 -1.23 -21.68
CA PHE A 562 5.43 -2.62 -21.38
C PHE A 562 6.59 -3.41 -20.75
N ASP A 563 6.29 -4.49 -20.05
CA ASP A 563 7.28 -5.47 -19.54
C ASP A 563 7.38 -6.69 -20.47
N MET A 564 8.59 -7.00 -20.94
CA MET A 564 8.84 -8.15 -21.81
C MET A 564 8.78 -9.51 -21.11
N ASN A 565 8.98 -9.60 -19.79
CA ASN A 565 8.99 -10.88 -19.06
C ASN A 565 7.63 -11.60 -19.11
N HIS A 566 6.54 -10.85 -18.92
CA HIS A 566 5.18 -11.38 -19.07
C HIS A 566 4.80 -11.66 -20.52
N THR A 567 5.39 -10.92 -21.46
CA THR A 567 5.14 -11.06 -22.91
C THR A 567 5.69 -12.38 -23.46
N MET A 568 6.78 -12.94 -22.91
CA MET A 568 7.32 -14.24 -23.34
C MET A 568 6.56 -15.46 -22.77
N GLU A 569 5.99 -15.37 -21.56
CA GLU A 569 5.17 -16.45 -20.98
C GLU A 569 3.86 -16.67 -21.74
N ILE A 570 3.24 -15.59 -22.24
CA ILE A 570 2.02 -15.64 -23.08
C ILE A 570 2.31 -16.33 -24.42
N ASN A 571 3.47 -16.04 -25.03
CA ASN A 571 3.86 -16.61 -26.32
C ASN A 571 4.19 -18.12 -26.24
N GLN A 572 4.68 -18.62 -25.10
CA GLN A 572 4.88 -20.07 -24.91
C GLN A 572 3.56 -20.84 -24.73
N GLN A 573 2.49 -20.20 -24.26
CA GLN A 573 1.16 -20.80 -24.15
C GLN A 573 0.36 -20.74 -25.46
N GLN A 574 0.62 -19.74 -26.32
CA GLN A 574 -0.10 -19.55 -27.58
C GLN A 574 0.51 -20.27 -28.81
N GLN A 575 1.73 -20.80 -28.71
CA GLN A 575 2.37 -21.56 -29.81
C GLN A 575 1.71 -22.91 -30.17
N GLN A 576 0.58 -23.29 -29.56
CA GLN A 576 -0.19 -24.48 -29.95
C GLN A 576 -1.43 -24.21 -30.79
N GLN A 577 -1.78 -22.97 -31.15
CA GLN A 577 -2.91 -22.69 -32.04
C GLN A 577 -2.63 -21.55 -33.04
N VAL A 578 -2.47 -21.95 -34.31
CA VAL A 578 -2.84 -21.25 -35.58
C VAL A 578 -2.26 -19.85 -35.87
N GLY A 579 -1.56 -19.74 -37.01
CA GLY A 579 -1.60 -18.60 -37.96
C GLY A 579 -1.23 -17.20 -37.43
N LEU A 580 -0.01 -16.75 -37.71
CA LEU A 580 0.53 -15.44 -37.34
C LEU A 580 -0.14 -14.28 -38.09
N ASP A 581 -0.95 -13.49 -37.40
CA ASP A 581 -1.24 -12.08 -37.73
C ASP A 581 -0.35 -11.18 -36.84
N GLU A 582 0.41 -10.24 -37.41
CA GLU A 582 1.34 -9.37 -36.65
C GLU A 582 0.64 -8.41 -35.65
N GLU A 583 -0.69 -8.27 -35.69
CA GLU A 583 -1.48 -7.59 -34.65
C GLU A 583 -1.75 -8.47 -33.40
N SER A 584 -1.38 -9.76 -33.44
CA SER A 584 -1.55 -10.73 -32.35
C SER A 584 -0.28 -11.00 -31.53
N LEU A 585 0.77 -10.19 -31.70
CA LEU A 585 1.86 -10.11 -30.72
C LEU A 585 1.28 -9.47 -29.46
N GLY A 586 0.67 -10.29 -28.59
CA GLY A 586 0.14 -9.90 -27.30
C GLY A 586 1.25 -9.38 -26.41
N ILE A 587 1.50 -8.07 -26.50
CA ILE A 587 2.32 -7.32 -25.55
C ILE A 587 1.62 -7.45 -24.20
N GLY A 588 2.37 -7.78 -23.15
CA GLY A 588 1.85 -7.94 -21.78
C GLY A 588 1.27 -6.64 -21.19
N ASP A 589 1.25 -6.52 -19.86
CA ASP A 589 0.66 -5.38 -19.15
C ASP A 589 1.14 -4.04 -19.72
N GLU A 590 0.26 -3.33 -20.44
CA GLU A 590 0.52 -2.02 -21.00
C GLU A 590 0.36 -0.97 -19.90
N TYR A 591 1.42 -0.21 -19.62
CA TYR A 591 1.39 0.87 -18.62
C TYR A 591 0.97 2.19 -19.27
N ILE A 592 0.02 2.88 -18.64
CA ILE A 592 -0.46 4.18 -19.10
C ILE A 592 0.70 5.19 -19.04
N ALA A 593 0.93 5.87 -20.17
CA ALA A 593 1.88 6.98 -20.25
C ALA A 593 1.18 8.30 -19.88
N GLU A 594 1.79 9.04 -18.96
CA GLU A 594 1.48 10.43 -18.70
C GLU A 594 2.30 11.32 -19.66
N ILE A 595 1.76 12.48 -20.00
CA ILE A 595 2.39 13.48 -20.86
C ILE A 595 2.45 14.84 -20.15
N GLY A 596 3.59 15.52 -20.26
CA GLY A 596 3.78 16.90 -19.82
C GLY A 596 4.49 17.70 -20.91
N VAL A 597 3.98 18.89 -21.22
CA VAL A 597 4.57 19.80 -22.22
C VAL A 597 5.14 20.98 -21.48
N MET A 598 6.45 21.21 -21.57
CA MET A 598 7.16 22.19 -20.74
C MET A 598 6.88 23.63 -21.22
N ASN A 599 5.65 24.10 -21.00
CA ASN A 599 5.14 25.44 -21.30
C ASN A 599 4.21 25.90 -20.15
N ASN A 600 3.71 27.14 -20.18
CA ASN A 600 2.92 27.71 -19.07
C ASN A 600 1.56 27.02 -18.83
N GLN A 601 1.03 26.29 -19.81
CA GLN A 601 -0.32 25.71 -19.77
C GLN A 601 -0.32 24.22 -19.39
N GLU A 602 0.66 23.46 -19.86
CA GLU A 602 0.62 21.98 -19.89
C GLU A 602 1.84 21.31 -19.22
N TYR A 603 2.62 22.04 -18.41
CA TYR A 603 3.80 21.50 -17.72
C TYR A 603 3.47 20.38 -16.71
N LYS A 604 2.22 20.28 -16.27
CA LYS A 604 1.77 19.22 -15.35
C LYS A 604 1.45 17.95 -16.12
N PHE A 605 2.02 16.85 -15.66
CA PHE A 605 1.75 15.54 -16.21
C PHE A 605 0.29 15.13 -16.02
N HIS A 606 -0.32 14.64 -17.09
CA HIS A 606 -1.68 14.10 -17.13
C HIS A 606 -1.71 12.89 -18.06
N ASN A 607 -2.74 12.05 -17.97
CA ASN A 607 -2.87 10.88 -18.83
C ASN A 607 -2.93 11.29 -20.30
N GLN A 608 -2.14 10.61 -21.14
CA GLN A 608 -2.16 10.79 -22.58
C GLN A 608 -3.52 10.39 -23.17
N GLU A 609 -3.99 11.12 -24.19
CA GLU A 609 -5.24 10.80 -24.89
C GLU A 609 -5.17 9.44 -25.63
N GLN A 610 -6.35 8.86 -25.92
CA GLN A 610 -6.47 7.53 -26.52
C GLN A 610 -5.64 7.35 -27.80
N PHE A 611 -5.54 8.39 -28.63
CA PHE A 611 -4.82 8.41 -29.91
C PHE A 611 -3.52 9.22 -29.86
N GLY A 612 -3.05 9.58 -28.66
CA GLY A 612 -1.84 10.36 -28.47
C GLY A 612 -2.03 11.86 -28.72
N ARG A 613 -0.93 12.59 -28.88
CA ARG A 613 -0.92 14.05 -29.07
C ARG A 613 -0.24 14.44 -30.39
N LEU A 614 -0.74 15.49 -31.03
CA LEU A 614 -0.03 16.18 -32.09
C LEU A 614 1.17 16.94 -31.50
N LEU A 615 2.38 16.56 -31.89
CA LEU A 615 3.61 17.21 -31.42
C LEU A 615 3.91 18.41 -32.33
N THR A 616 3.98 19.62 -31.77
CA THR A 616 4.29 20.82 -32.56
C THR A 616 5.78 21.16 -32.53
N PRO A 617 6.32 21.81 -33.58
CA PRO A 617 7.71 22.25 -33.58
C PRO A 617 7.99 23.19 -32.39
N ASN A 618 9.17 23.03 -31.79
CA ASN A 618 9.67 23.76 -30.61
C ASN A 618 8.97 23.44 -29.28
N GLU A 619 8.08 22.44 -29.22
CA GLU A 619 7.61 21.92 -27.94
C GLU A 619 8.60 20.90 -27.35
N PHE A 620 8.91 21.05 -26.07
CA PHE A 620 9.61 20.04 -25.29
C PHE A 620 8.58 19.19 -24.54
N VAL A 621 8.45 17.94 -24.95
CA VAL A 621 7.43 17.01 -24.44
C VAL A 621 8.10 15.88 -23.69
N ILE A 622 7.61 15.61 -22.48
CA ILE A 622 8.06 14.49 -21.66
C ILE A 622 6.89 13.52 -21.54
N PHE A 623 7.10 12.30 -22.02
CA PHE A 623 6.25 11.17 -21.70
C PHE A 623 6.85 10.48 -20.49
N ARG A 624 6.07 10.17 -19.47
CA ARG A 624 6.54 9.38 -18.34
C ARG A 624 5.57 8.27 -17.99
N THR A 625 6.09 7.20 -17.40
CA THR A 625 5.27 6.19 -16.75
C THR A 625 5.95 5.71 -15.48
N ARG A 626 5.18 5.06 -14.62
CA ARG A 626 5.68 4.35 -13.45
C ARG A 626 5.27 2.89 -13.56
N MET A 627 6.24 2.01 -13.36
CA MET A 627 6.07 0.57 -13.52
C MET A 627 6.79 -0.20 -12.42
N PRO A 628 6.40 -1.44 -12.12
CA PRO A 628 7.13 -2.31 -11.20
C PRO A 628 8.61 -2.45 -11.59
N ILE A 629 9.45 -2.78 -10.60
CA ILE A 629 10.88 -2.97 -10.82
C ILE A 629 11.09 -4.19 -11.74
N THR A 630 11.53 -3.94 -12.98
CA THR A 630 11.87 -4.95 -13.99
C THR A 630 13.09 -4.49 -14.79
N ASP A 631 13.94 -5.43 -15.19
CA ASP A 631 15.09 -5.15 -16.06
C ASP A 631 14.71 -5.15 -17.55
N ASN A 632 13.44 -5.43 -17.86
CA ASN A 632 12.97 -5.76 -19.21
C ASN A 632 11.89 -4.78 -19.73
N VAL A 633 12.16 -3.49 -19.57
CA VAL A 633 11.28 -2.39 -20.05
C VAL A 633 11.34 -2.25 -21.57
N GLY A 634 10.19 -2.34 -22.23
CA GLY A 634 10.00 -2.00 -23.64
C GLY A 634 9.11 -0.78 -23.85
N LEU A 635 9.26 -0.10 -25.00
CA LEU A 635 8.40 1.01 -25.41
C LEU A 635 7.80 0.75 -26.79
N ARG A 636 6.55 1.12 -26.99
CA ARG A 636 5.86 1.15 -28.29
C ARG A 636 5.49 2.58 -28.63
N VAL A 637 5.79 3.00 -29.86
CA VAL A 637 5.37 4.29 -30.42
C VAL A 637 4.38 4.03 -31.54
N ASP A 638 3.17 4.57 -31.41
CA ASP A 638 2.12 4.47 -32.42
C ASP A 638 1.85 5.84 -33.06
N LEU A 639 1.69 5.86 -34.39
CA LEU A 639 1.36 7.06 -35.17
C LEU A 639 -0.07 6.96 -35.69
N PHE A 640 -0.87 7.99 -35.41
CA PHE A 640 -2.25 8.13 -35.86
C PHE A 640 -2.43 9.35 -36.78
N LYS A 641 -3.27 9.21 -37.80
CA LYS A 641 -3.71 10.31 -38.66
C LYS A 641 -5.19 10.57 -38.40
N LYS A 642 -5.57 11.83 -38.24
CA LYS A 642 -6.97 12.26 -38.16
C LYS A 642 -7.62 12.20 -39.55
N THR A 643 -8.76 11.51 -39.69
CA THR A 643 -9.51 11.40 -40.95
C THR A 643 -10.87 12.08 -40.83
N ASN A 644 -11.28 12.79 -41.88
CA ASN A 644 -12.55 13.54 -41.93
C ASN A 644 -13.72 12.71 -42.49
N VAL A 645 -13.50 11.42 -42.80
CA VAL A 645 -14.44 10.62 -43.63
C VAL A 645 -15.67 10.13 -42.83
N GLY A 646 -15.67 10.23 -41.51
CA GLY A 646 -16.77 9.75 -40.66
C GLY A 646 -17.96 10.70 -40.48
N ALA A 647 -17.83 11.98 -40.80
CA ALA A 647 -18.86 12.99 -40.50
C ALA A 647 -20.13 12.87 -41.36
N GLU A 648 -20.09 12.16 -42.50
CA GLU A 648 -21.24 12.00 -43.40
C GLU A 648 -22.08 10.73 -43.14
N LEU A 649 -21.56 9.73 -42.43
CA LEU A 649 -22.23 8.43 -42.24
C LEU A 649 -22.88 8.25 -40.85
N LEU A 650 -22.45 9.03 -39.85
CA LEU A 650 -22.98 9.02 -38.50
C LEU A 650 -23.35 10.46 -38.18
N GLY A 651 -24.65 10.78 -38.12
CA GLY A 651 -25.19 12.14 -38.00
C GLY A 651 -24.89 12.90 -36.70
N ASN A 652 -23.67 12.80 -36.14
CA ASN A 652 -23.17 13.55 -35.01
C ASN A 652 -21.84 14.22 -35.38
N ALA A 653 -21.82 15.55 -35.41
CA ALA A 653 -20.69 16.37 -35.82
C ALA A 653 -19.52 16.45 -34.81
N GLN A 654 -19.30 15.43 -33.96
CA GLN A 654 -18.28 15.49 -32.90
C GLN A 654 -17.25 14.36 -32.85
N ASP A 655 -17.43 13.23 -33.56
CA ASP A 655 -16.44 12.14 -33.53
C ASP A 655 -15.53 12.17 -34.77
N SER A 656 -14.35 12.77 -34.61
CA SER A 656 -13.27 12.64 -35.58
C SER A 656 -12.63 11.25 -35.51
N MET A 657 -12.56 10.54 -36.64
CA MET A 657 -11.98 9.19 -36.73
C MET A 657 -10.45 9.27 -36.83
N PHE A 658 -9.74 8.39 -36.12
CA PHE A 658 -8.27 8.31 -36.14
C PHE A 658 -7.83 6.98 -36.77
N GLU A 659 -6.90 7.04 -37.73
CA GLU A 659 -6.34 5.88 -38.43
C GLU A 659 -4.89 5.64 -37.98
N LYS A 660 -4.55 4.43 -37.51
CA LYS A 660 -3.16 4.04 -37.19
C LYS A 660 -2.37 3.81 -38.48
N ILE A 661 -1.37 4.66 -38.75
CA ILE A 661 -0.59 4.65 -39.99
C ILE A 661 0.75 3.92 -39.89
N ALA A 662 1.36 3.93 -38.69
CA ALA A 662 2.70 3.38 -38.47
C ALA A 662 2.94 3.08 -36.99
N PHE A 663 3.93 2.24 -36.69
CA PHE A 663 4.37 1.96 -35.31
C PHE A 663 5.86 1.55 -35.27
N CYS A 664 6.45 1.54 -34.08
CA CYS A 664 7.74 0.91 -33.80
C CYS A 664 7.86 0.47 -32.33
N TYR A 665 8.79 -0.45 -32.06
CA TYR A 665 9.14 -0.96 -30.73
C TYR A 665 10.58 -0.59 -30.36
N ILE A 666 10.79 -0.19 -29.11
CA ILE A 666 12.10 -0.15 -28.44
C ILE A 666 12.15 -1.37 -27.53
N TYR A 667 13.13 -2.24 -27.75
CA TYR A 667 13.32 -3.40 -26.89
C TYR A 667 14.32 -3.09 -25.77
N PRO A 668 14.28 -3.83 -24.64
CA PRO A 668 15.22 -3.64 -23.53
C PRO A 668 16.69 -3.72 -23.97
N LEU A 669 17.01 -4.54 -24.98
CA LEU A 669 18.37 -4.65 -25.54
C LEU A 669 18.89 -3.34 -26.17
N ASP A 670 17.98 -2.45 -26.58
CA ASP A 670 18.29 -1.13 -27.11
C ASP A 670 18.47 -0.08 -25.98
N ILE A 671 18.11 -0.42 -24.75
CA ILE A 671 18.20 0.40 -23.53
C ILE A 671 19.32 -0.15 -22.65
N LYS A 672 20.56 0.23 -22.95
CA LYS A 672 21.75 -0.34 -22.30
C LYS A 672 22.10 0.31 -20.96
N GLU A 673 21.75 1.57 -20.77
CA GLU A 673 22.13 2.38 -19.61
C GLU A 673 20.90 3.12 -19.06
N SER A 674 21.01 3.69 -17.87
CA SER A 674 19.89 4.41 -17.25
C SER A 674 19.48 5.70 -17.98
N ASN A 675 20.31 6.22 -18.89
CA ASN A 675 19.94 7.32 -19.77
C ASN A 675 20.65 7.24 -21.14
N GLY A 676 19.99 7.72 -22.18
CA GLY A 676 20.54 7.69 -23.53
C GLY A 676 19.65 8.34 -24.58
N ILE A 677 20.06 8.21 -25.84
CA ILE A 677 19.30 8.66 -27.01
C ILE A 677 18.91 7.44 -27.82
N CYS A 678 17.63 7.29 -28.12
CA CYS A 678 17.12 6.31 -29.07
C CYS A 678 16.76 7.00 -30.40
N CYS A 679 17.18 6.41 -31.52
CA CYS A 679 16.83 6.86 -32.87
C CYS A 679 16.13 5.71 -33.59
N MET A 680 14.85 5.88 -33.91
CA MET A 680 14.02 4.77 -34.37
C MET A 680 13.37 5.05 -35.73
N PRO A 681 13.46 4.11 -36.68
CA PRO A 681 12.57 4.12 -37.85
C PRO A 681 11.16 3.70 -37.44
N ILE A 682 10.15 4.44 -37.91
CA ILE A 682 8.74 4.12 -37.72
C ILE A 682 8.17 3.62 -39.04
N THR A 683 7.61 2.41 -39.06
CA THR A 683 7.19 1.72 -40.29
C THR A 683 5.68 1.52 -40.34
N SER A 684 5.13 1.49 -41.56
CA SER A 684 3.73 1.09 -41.80
C SER A 684 3.52 -0.39 -41.45
N LYS A 685 2.26 -0.84 -41.41
CA LYS A 685 1.88 -2.26 -41.31
C LYS A 685 2.49 -3.14 -42.42
N THR A 686 2.92 -2.54 -43.51
CA THR A 686 3.56 -3.23 -44.66
C THR A 686 5.09 -3.12 -44.67
N GLY A 687 5.69 -2.64 -43.57
CA GLY A 687 7.14 -2.51 -43.41
C GLY A 687 7.78 -1.29 -44.11
N LYS A 688 6.99 -0.37 -44.67
CA LYS A 688 7.51 0.82 -45.34
C LYS A 688 7.88 1.91 -44.32
N LEU A 689 9.08 2.48 -44.43
CA LEU A 689 9.51 3.59 -43.57
C LEU A 689 8.62 4.84 -43.77
N ILE A 690 8.00 5.30 -42.67
CA ILE A 690 7.08 6.44 -42.65
C ILE A 690 7.72 7.66 -41.99
N ALA A 691 8.35 7.48 -40.83
CA ALA A 691 8.95 8.55 -40.07
C ALA A 691 10.19 8.05 -39.32
N ARG A 692 10.96 8.98 -38.75
CA ARG A 692 12.04 8.70 -37.81
C ARG A 692 11.83 9.55 -36.56
N ILE A 693 11.92 8.95 -35.38
CA ILE A 693 11.90 9.66 -34.10
C ILE A 693 13.28 9.53 -33.45
N LYS A 694 13.83 10.65 -33.01
CA LYS A 694 14.95 10.72 -32.08
C LYS A 694 14.36 11.14 -30.72
N ALA A 695 14.68 10.42 -29.65
CA ALA A 695 14.19 10.74 -28.32
C ALA A 695 15.27 10.47 -27.30
N GLU A 696 15.33 11.30 -26.27
CA GLU A 696 16.15 11.06 -25.08
C GLU A 696 15.32 10.27 -24.08
N TYR A 697 15.93 9.29 -23.41
CA TYR A 697 15.27 8.53 -22.37
C TYR A 697 16.08 8.56 -21.10
N PHE A 698 15.39 8.48 -19.96
CA PHE A 698 16.02 8.08 -18.71
C PHE A 698 15.10 7.18 -17.88
N ILE A 699 15.73 6.30 -17.10
CA ILE A 699 15.08 5.31 -16.24
C ILE A 699 15.55 5.59 -14.83
N ALA A 700 14.66 6.05 -13.97
CA ALA A 700 14.91 6.22 -12.55
C ALA A 700 14.53 4.93 -11.81
N ARG A 701 15.53 4.26 -11.23
CA ARG A 701 15.31 3.14 -10.33
C ARG A 701 15.21 3.65 -8.89
N PRO A 702 14.38 3.04 -8.03
CA PRO A 702 14.39 3.33 -6.61
C PRO A 702 15.81 3.24 -6.03
N TYR A 703 16.09 4.03 -4.99
CA TYR A 703 17.36 3.95 -4.27
C TYR A 703 17.48 2.58 -3.59
N ASP A 704 18.37 1.71 -4.09
CA ASP A 704 18.52 0.31 -3.62
C ASP A 704 19.45 0.18 -2.41
N GLY A 705 20.18 1.23 -2.05
CA GLY A 705 20.96 1.28 -0.80
C GLY A 705 21.88 0.08 -0.58
N LEU A 706 22.50 -0.45 -1.65
CA LEU A 706 23.29 -1.70 -1.74
C LEU A 706 24.48 -1.85 -0.76
N TYR A 707 24.59 -1.00 0.26
CA TYR A 707 25.50 -1.13 1.40
C TYR A 707 24.81 -0.81 2.74
N ALA A 708 23.59 -1.32 2.95
CA ALA A 708 22.81 -1.13 4.17
C ALA A 708 23.32 -2.00 5.35
N GLU A 709 24.60 -1.92 5.69
CA GLU A 709 25.08 -2.18 7.04
C GLU A 709 25.41 -0.83 7.68
N HIS A 710 24.40 -0.10 8.12
CA HIS A 710 24.36 0.60 9.42
C HIS A 710 23.13 1.52 9.46
N LYS A 711 22.46 1.49 10.62
CA LYS A 711 21.23 2.21 10.92
C LYS A 711 21.39 3.71 10.66
N ILE A 712 20.85 4.22 9.55
CA ILE A 712 20.69 5.66 9.35
C ILE A 712 19.49 6.11 10.20
N LYS A 713 19.78 6.70 11.37
CA LYS A 713 18.79 7.44 12.17
C LYS A 713 18.46 8.74 11.43
N SER A 714 17.35 8.78 10.70
CA SER A 714 16.86 10.02 10.07
C SER A 714 15.69 10.57 10.87
N LYS A 715 15.88 11.74 11.49
CA LYS A 715 14.77 12.63 11.84
C LYS A 715 14.29 13.27 10.55
N THR A 716 13.10 12.93 10.10
CA THR A 716 12.46 13.53 8.91
C THR A 716 12.19 15.01 9.16
N ARG A 717 13.03 15.90 8.62
CA ARG A 717 12.64 17.29 8.35
C ARG A 717 11.83 17.29 7.05
N ASN A 718 10.57 17.67 7.14
CA ASN A 718 9.67 17.82 6.01
C ASN A 718 10.24 18.90 5.07
N THR A 719 10.43 18.63 3.78
CA THR A 719 10.97 19.60 2.80
C THR A 719 10.13 20.88 2.71
N LYS A 720 8.82 20.79 3.03
CA LYS A 720 7.90 21.94 3.13
C LYS A 720 8.07 22.79 4.41
N SER A 721 8.84 22.32 5.39
CA SER A 721 9.15 23.04 6.64
C SER A 721 10.49 23.77 6.62
N TRP A 722 11.17 23.80 5.45
CA TRP A 722 12.43 24.50 5.29
C TRP A 722 12.21 26.01 5.38
N GLN A 723 12.48 26.59 6.55
CA GLN A 723 12.31 28.02 6.81
C GLN A 723 13.52 28.79 6.26
N LEU A 724 13.32 29.47 5.14
CA LEU A 724 14.27 30.47 4.65
C LEU A 724 14.44 31.59 5.68
N LYS A 725 15.70 32.03 5.89
CA LYS A 725 15.96 33.23 6.69
C LYS A 725 15.22 34.43 6.09
N LYS A 726 14.69 35.31 6.94
CA LYS A 726 13.93 36.51 6.53
C LYS A 726 14.70 37.42 5.55
N ASN A 727 16.03 37.34 5.54
CA ASN A 727 16.92 38.17 4.72
C ASN A 727 17.54 37.41 3.52
N GLY A 728 17.07 36.19 3.20
CA GLY A 728 17.69 35.33 2.19
C GLY A 728 19.04 34.74 2.64
N LEU A 729 19.58 33.79 1.87
CA LEU A 729 20.82 33.08 2.20
C LEU A 729 22.02 33.57 1.40
N ASP A 730 23.19 33.56 2.02
CA ASP A 730 24.48 33.82 1.39
C ASP A 730 25.27 32.50 1.27
N ILE A 731 25.60 32.09 0.05
CA ILE A 731 26.29 30.83 -0.24
C ILE A 731 27.66 31.14 -0.84
N GLY A 732 28.73 30.69 -0.19
CA GLY A 732 30.10 30.84 -0.68
C GLY A 732 30.42 29.83 -1.79
N HIS A 733 30.70 30.33 -2.99
CA HIS A 733 31.06 29.52 -4.16
C HIS A 733 32.49 28.96 -4.00
N ARG A 734 32.63 27.64 -4.14
CA ARG A 734 33.89 26.88 -3.96
C ARG A 734 34.58 27.08 -2.60
N GLY A 735 33.83 27.59 -1.62
CA GLY A 735 34.35 28.08 -0.34
C GLY A 735 34.76 29.55 -0.41
N SER A 736 35.97 29.86 -0.87
CA SER A 736 36.58 31.19 -0.72
C SER A 736 36.51 32.11 -1.95
N GLY A 737 35.92 31.66 -3.06
CA GLY A 737 35.61 32.52 -4.19
C GLY A 737 36.75 32.99 -5.10
N SER A 738 37.85 32.25 -5.16
CA SER A 738 38.84 32.30 -6.25
C SER A 738 39.96 31.30 -5.97
N ALA A 739 40.71 30.90 -6.99
CA ALA A 739 41.82 29.94 -6.85
C ALA A 739 42.88 30.36 -5.81
N ARG A 740 43.02 31.67 -5.50
CA ARG A 740 43.70 32.25 -4.32
C ARG A 740 43.17 33.67 -4.03
N ARG A 741 42.78 34.00 -2.79
CA ARG A 741 42.64 35.39 -2.30
C ARG A 741 43.90 35.80 -1.52
N TYR A 742 44.50 36.94 -1.88
CA TYR A 742 45.64 37.57 -1.19
C TYR A 742 45.20 38.62 -0.15
N ASP A 743 43.90 38.78 0.09
CA ASP A 743 43.40 39.70 1.11
C ASP A 743 43.41 39.00 2.49
N GLN A 744 44.52 39.20 3.21
CA GLN A 744 44.75 38.91 4.64
C GLN A 744 45.09 37.45 5.05
N ASP A 745 46.37 37.26 5.40
CA ASP A 745 47.00 36.28 6.31
C ASP A 745 46.81 34.75 6.14
N GLU A 746 45.82 34.22 5.42
CA GLU A 746 45.60 32.76 5.32
C GLU A 746 45.71 32.22 3.86
N LYS A 747 46.71 31.37 3.59
CA LYS A 747 46.95 30.70 2.30
C LYS A 747 46.00 29.49 2.12
N VAL A 748 44.75 29.74 1.76
CA VAL A 748 43.73 28.68 1.59
C VAL A 748 43.48 28.34 0.10
N LEU A 749 43.46 27.05 -0.24
CA LEU A 749 43.19 26.56 -1.60
C LEU A 749 41.69 26.25 -1.80
N GLU A 750 41.12 26.60 -2.95
CA GLU A 750 39.72 26.33 -3.27
C GLU A 750 39.39 24.83 -3.30
N ASN A 751 38.11 24.47 -3.11
CA ASN A 751 37.63 23.08 -3.06
C ASN A 751 38.33 22.22 -1.98
N THR A 752 38.71 22.82 -0.85
CA THR A 752 39.33 22.13 0.29
C THR A 752 38.49 22.31 1.56
N VAL A 753 38.70 21.44 2.55
CA VAL A 753 38.02 21.56 3.86
C VAL A 753 38.33 22.91 4.50
N GLU A 754 39.56 23.40 4.34
CA GLU A 754 39.97 24.71 4.86
C GLU A 754 39.24 25.87 4.15
N SER A 755 39.04 25.83 2.82
CA SER A 755 38.30 26.90 2.12
C SER A 755 36.83 26.96 2.52
N PHE A 756 36.21 25.82 2.78
CA PHE A 756 34.83 25.76 3.24
C PHE A 756 34.67 26.32 4.66
N ASN A 757 35.57 25.95 5.58
CA ASN A 757 35.58 26.51 6.93
C ASN A 757 35.88 28.01 6.93
N TYR A 758 36.79 28.47 6.06
CA TYR A 758 37.10 29.89 5.89
C TYR A 758 35.87 30.70 5.44
N ALA A 759 35.14 30.21 4.43
CA ALA A 759 33.92 30.85 3.93
C ALA A 759 32.86 31.03 5.04
N PHE A 760 32.64 29.98 5.83
CA PHE A 760 31.71 30.00 6.96
C PHE A 760 32.15 31.01 8.03
N LYS A 761 33.44 31.05 8.40
CA LYS A 761 34.00 32.05 9.33
C LYS A 761 33.81 33.49 8.83
N LYS A 762 33.79 33.71 7.52
CA LYS A 762 33.55 35.03 6.89
C LYS A 762 32.07 35.37 6.74
N GLY A 763 31.17 34.52 7.20
CA GLY A 763 29.74 34.80 7.32
C GLY A 763 28.86 34.19 6.23
N ALA A 764 29.36 33.25 5.44
CA ALA A 764 28.52 32.46 4.55
C ALA A 764 27.56 31.58 5.38
N ASP A 765 26.29 31.51 4.98
CA ASP A 765 25.31 30.61 5.61
C ASP A 765 25.53 29.15 5.17
N MET A 766 25.98 28.98 3.93
CA MET A 766 26.26 27.70 3.31
C MET A 766 27.48 27.82 2.38
N VAL A 767 28.09 26.70 2.02
CA VAL A 767 29.10 26.64 0.95
C VAL A 767 28.64 25.73 -0.18
N GLU A 768 29.03 26.06 -1.40
CA GLU A 768 28.78 25.22 -2.57
C GLU A 768 29.89 24.19 -2.76
N LEU A 769 29.47 22.95 -3.00
CA LEU A 769 30.34 21.79 -3.21
C LEU A 769 30.03 21.18 -4.57
N ASP A 770 31.00 21.22 -5.49
CA ASP A 770 30.94 20.49 -6.75
C ASP A 770 31.32 19.03 -6.54
N VAL A 771 30.34 18.14 -6.56
CA VAL A 771 30.54 16.70 -6.31
C VAL A 771 30.50 15.92 -7.61
N GLN A 772 31.55 15.13 -7.85
CA GLN A 772 31.64 14.19 -8.96
C GLN A 772 32.33 12.87 -8.54
N LEU A 773 32.28 11.83 -9.38
CA LEU A 773 32.91 10.53 -9.07
C LEU A 773 34.28 10.35 -9.74
N SER A 774 35.21 9.75 -9.00
CA SER A 774 36.48 9.21 -9.52
C SER A 774 36.28 7.91 -10.32
N LYS A 775 37.36 7.37 -10.91
CA LYS A 775 37.36 6.08 -11.62
C LYS A 775 36.90 4.90 -10.77
N ASP A 776 37.34 4.87 -9.52
CA ASP A 776 37.00 3.87 -8.51
C ASP A 776 35.70 4.20 -7.75
N LYS A 777 34.86 5.09 -8.33
CA LYS A 777 33.52 5.43 -7.86
C LYS A 777 33.49 6.07 -6.47
N VAL A 778 34.55 6.78 -6.09
CA VAL A 778 34.59 7.56 -4.85
C VAL A 778 34.04 8.96 -5.14
N PRO A 779 33.03 9.45 -4.40
CA PRO A 779 32.59 10.84 -4.50
C PRO A 779 33.69 11.79 -4.03
N ILE A 780 34.05 12.75 -4.87
CA ILE A 780 35.06 13.77 -4.63
C ILE A 780 34.48 15.17 -4.81
N VAL A 781 35.06 16.16 -4.13
CA VAL A 781 34.73 17.57 -4.30
C VAL A 781 35.74 18.25 -5.21
N TYR A 782 35.33 18.62 -6.42
CA TYR A 782 36.14 19.33 -7.39
C TYR A 782 35.28 19.89 -8.53
N HIS A 783 35.56 21.14 -8.95
CA HIS A 783 34.73 21.87 -9.92
C HIS A 783 34.90 21.42 -11.39
N ASP A 784 36.13 21.20 -11.86
CA ASP A 784 36.37 20.93 -13.29
C ASP A 784 36.29 19.43 -13.60
N PHE A 785 35.87 19.07 -14.83
CA PHE A 785 35.89 17.65 -15.24
C PHE A 785 37.27 17.14 -15.63
N ASN A 786 38.24 18.04 -15.85
CA ASN A 786 39.57 17.73 -16.35
C ASN A 786 40.66 18.37 -15.49
N VAL A 787 41.81 17.71 -15.42
CA VAL A 787 43.05 18.23 -14.85
C VAL A 787 44.16 18.19 -15.88
N ASN A 788 44.99 19.22 -15.94
CA ASN A 788 46.18 19.23 -16.79
C ASN A 788 47.37 18.70 -16.00
N ILE A 789 47.93 17.57 -16.45
CA ILE A 789 49.09 16.93 -15.84
C ILE A 789 50.35 17.33 -16.61
N ILE A 790 51.34 17.83 -15.89
CA ILE A 790 52.69 18.10 -16.42
C ILE A 790 53.58 16.91 -16.05
N LEU A 791 54.18 16.26 -17.04
CA LEU A 791 55.21 15.25 -16.83
C LEU A 791 56.59 15.91 -16.96
N GLN A 792 57.35 15.97 -15.87
CA GLN A 792 58.69 16.55 -15.89
C GLN A 792 59.68 15.58 -16.56
N LYS A 793 60.03 15.82 -17.84
CA LYS A 793 61.16 15.16 -18.51
C LYS A 793 62.48 15.85 -18.09
N LYS A 794 63.60 15.13 -18.20
CA LYS A 794 64.95 15.64 -17.88
C LYS A 794 65.42 16.79 -18.78
N ASP A 795 64.80 16.98 -19.94
CA ASP A 795 65.04 18.10 -20.86
C ASP A 795 63.82 19.03 -20.88
N LYS A 796 64.08 20.34 -21.01
CA LYS A 796 63.19 21.50 -20.72
C LYS A 796 61.89 21.62 -21.57
N ASP A 797 61.42 20.57 -22.22
CA ASP A 797 60.14 20.57 -22.92
C ASP A 797 59.02 20.09 -21.98
N ILE A 798 58.12 21.02 -21.63
CA ILE A 798 56.94 20.77 -20.80
C ILE A 798 55.81 20.30 -21.71
N GLU A 799 55.49 19.01 -21.69
CA GLU A 799 54.26 18.48 -22.31
C GLU A 799 53.14 18.44 -21.26
N THR A 800 52.01 19.10 -21.55
CA THR A 800 50.79 19.07 -20.74
C THR A 800 49.78 18.09 -21.33
N PHE A 801 49.24 17.20 -20.51
CA PHE A 801 48.18 16.27 -20.90
C PHE A 801 46.93 16.52 -20.07
N ALA A 802 45.81 16.84 -20.72
CA ALA A 802 44.51 16.91 -20.06
C ALA A 802 43.99 15.49 -19.78
N MET A 803 43.56 15.23 -18.55
CA MET A 803 43.00 13.95 -18.14
C MET A 803 41.67 14.16 -17.42
N ASN A 804 40.65 13.36 -17.73
CA ASN A 804 39.37 13.47 -17.04
C ASN A 804 39.49 12.92 -15.61
N ILE A 805 38.79 13.57 -14.68
CA ILE A 805 38.68 13.11 -13.30
C ILE A 805 38.15 11.67 -13.21
N LYS A 806 37.16 11.32 -14.03
CA LYS A 806 36.57 9.98 -14.08
C LYS A 806 37.56 8.87 -14.49
N ASP A 807 38.71 9.23 -15.07
CA ASP A 807 39.73 8.28 -15.53
C ASP A 807 40.84 8.07 -14.48
N LEU A 808 40.79 8.79 -13.35
CA LEU A 808 41.72 8.72 -12.25
C LEU A 808 41.08 8.12 -10.99
N THR A 809 41.78 7.20 -10.33
CA THR A 809 41.35 6.69 -9.00
C THR A 809 41.53 7.77 -7.93
N PHE A 810 40.77 7.67 -6.83
CA PHE A 810 40.89 8.61 -5.72
C PHE A 810 42.33 8.71 -5.20
N ASN A 811 43.02 7.58 -5.06
CA ASN A 811 44.43 7.55 -4.63
C ASN A 811 45.38 8.25 -5.63
N GLN A 812 45.08 8.21 -6.94
CA GLN A 812 45.87 8.95 -7.93
C GLN A 812 45.60 10.45 -7.84
N LEU A 813 44.34 10.86 -7.67
CA LEU A 813 43.96 12.27 -7.48
C LEU A 813 44.62 12.87 -6.24
N GLN A 814 44.67 12.12 -5.14
CA GLN A 814 45.32 12.55 -3.90
C GLN A 814 46.84 12.78 -4.04
N LYS A 815 47.48 12.21 -5.07
CA LYS A 815 48.91 12.41 -5.36
C LYS A 815 49.18 13.63 -6.24
N LEU A 816 48.15 14.21 -6.86
CA LEU A 816 48.31 15.39 -7.70
C LEU A 816 48.53 16.62 -6.83
N LYS A 817 49.56 17.41 -7.17
CA LYS A 817 49.74 18.77 -6.67
C LYS A 817 49.19 19.72 -7.73
N LEU A 818 48.16 20.48 -7.38
CA LEU A 818 47.58 21.49 -8.28
C LEU A 818 48.45 22.74 -8.25
N ASN A 819 49.19 22.98 -9.33
CA ASN A 819 49.79 24.28 -9.60
C ASN A 819 48.83 25.08 -10.50
N PRO A 820 48.47 26.33 -10.14
CA PRO A 820 47.66 27.16 -11.03
C PRO A 820 48.41 27.39 -12.36
N VAL A 821 47.71 27.21 -13.48
CA VAL A 821 48.23 27.57 -14.80
C VAL A 821 48.37 29.09 -14.86
N LEU A 822 49.60 29.53 -15.17
CA LEU A 822 50.06 30.92 -15.19
C LEU A 822 49.18 31.86 -16.03
N HIS A 823 48.54 32.83 -15.39
CA HIS A 823 48.37 34.17 -15.94
C HIS A 823 49.50 35.05 -15.44
N GLY A 824 50.64 35.06 -16.16
CA GLY A 824 51.67 36.09 -16.02
C GLY A 824 52.57 36.02 -14.77
N LYS A 825 53.86 35.79 -15.04
CA LYS A 825 55.08 36.16 -14.29
C LYS A 825 55.30 35.83 -12.80
N ASP A 826 54.36 35.25 -12.05
CA ASP A 826 54.66 34.79 -10.68
C ASP A 826 54.42 33.28 -10.50
N ALA A 827 55.41 32.48 -10.91
CA ALA A 827 55.46 31.06 -10.57
C ALA A 827 55.87 30.91 -9.09
N TYR A 828 54.90 30.66 -8.21
CA TYR A 828 55.18 30.42 -6.79
C TYR A 828 55.49 28.95 -6.54
N ASP A 829 56.62 28.71 -5.88
CA ASP A 829 57.08 27.40 -5.44
C ASP A 829 56.22 26.89 -4.27
N PHE A 830 55.82 25.62 -4.31
CA PHE A 830 55.10 24.98 -3.21
C PHE A 830 56.09 24.58 -2.13
N ASP A 831 56.29 25.47 -1.15
CA ASP A 831 57.16 25.18 0.00
C ASP A 831 56.59 23.99 0.82
N GLU A 832 57.47 23.07 1.25
CA GLU A 832 57.11 21.80 1.90
C GLU A 832 56.36 21.96 3.25
N THR A 833 56.23 23.20 3.73
CA THR A 833 55.64 23.57 5.02
C THR A 833 54.12 23.74 5.01
N ASN A 834 53.45 23.65 3.85
CA ASN A 834 51.98 23.85 3.72
C ASN A 834 51.15 22.55 3.59
N ASN A 835 51.72 21.39 3.91
CA ASN A 835 51.00 20.10 3.94
C ASN A 835 50.06 19.99 5.17
N LEU A 836 49.11 20.91 5.30
CA LEU A 836 48.00 20.74 6.24
C LEU A 836 47.00 19.74 5.64
N PRO A 837 46.62 18.66 6.34
CA PRO A 837 45.74 17.61 5.81
C PRO A 837 44.41 18.12 5.22
N ASN A 838 43.92 19.26 5.70
CA ASN A 838 42.63 19.85 5.32
C ASN A 838 42.72 20.83 4.13
N ASN A 839 43.92 21.16 3.64
CA ASN A 839 44.15 22.07 2.51
C ASN A 839 44.54 21.31 1.22
N GLN A 840 44.32 19.99 1.18
CA GLN A 840 44.60 19.12 0.03
C GLN A 840 43.40 19.14 -0.95
N PRO A 841 43.62 19.37 -2.26
CA PRO A 841 42.55 19.31 -3.26
C PRO A 841 42.02 17.88 -3.48
N PHE A 842 40.89 17.77 -4.19
CA PHE A 842 40.20 16.49 -4.46
C PHE A 842 39.76 15.76 -3.20
N ALA A 843 39.40 16.49 -2.14
CA ALA A 843 38.91 15.89 -0.90
C ALA A 843 37.74 14.94 -1.20
N SER A 844 37.71 13.77 -0.55
CA SER A 844 36.55 12.91 -0.65
C SER A 844 35.34 13.63 -0.05
N PHE A 845 34.18 13.41 -0.64
CA PHE A 845 32.95 14.05 -0.20
C PHE A 845 32.61 13.67 1.25
N GLN A 846 32.82 12.40 1.62
CA GLN A 846 32.79 11.94 3.01
C GLN A 846 33.67 12.79 3.93
N ASN A 847 34.93 13.04 3.58
CA ASN A 847 35.83 13.83 4.41
C ASN A 847 35.31 15.27 4.58
N VAL A 848 34.80 15.88 3.50
CA VAL A 848 34.21 17.22 3.57
C VAL A 848 32.98 17.25 4.49
N LEU A 849 32.11 16.25 4.42
CA LEU A 849 30.93 16.14 5.28
C LEU A 849 31.28 16.07 6.78
N GLN A 850 32.39 15.40 7.11
CA GLN A 850 32.82 15.15 8.49
C GLN A 850 33.72 16.25 9.05
N SER A 851 34.53 16.91 8.22
CA SER A 851 35.63 17.78 8.67
C SER A 851 35.32 19.28 8.59
N VAL A 852 34.33 19.70 7.80
CA VAL A 852 33.85 21.09 7.81
C VAL A 852 32.95 21.32 9.03
N ASP A 853 32.93 22.54 9.57
CA ASP A 853 32.13 22.91 10.74
C ASP A 853 30.67 22.42 10.62
N PRO A 854 30.12 21.64 11.59
CA PRO A 854 28.76 21.08 11.53
C PRO A 854 27.62 22.10 11.35
N GLU A 855 27.82 23.37 11.74
CA GLU A 855 26.82 24.42 11.59
C GLU A 855 26.77 25.01 10.17
N CYS A 856 27.85 24.87 9.39
CA CYS A 856 27.90 25.32 8.00
C CYS A 856 26.97 24.47 7.12
N GLY A 857 25.99 25.08 6.43
CA GLY A 857 25.17 24.36 5.47
C GLY A 857 25.90 24.07 4.16
N PHE A 858 25.40 23.12 3.35
CA PHE A 858 25.96 22.82 2.02
C PHE A 858 24.93 22.94 0.90
N ASN A 859 25.32 23.60 -0.18
CA ASN A 859 24.72 23.42 -1.49
C ASN A 859 25.56 22.39 -2.26
N VAL A 860 25.05 21.17 -2.40
CA VAL A 860 25.76 20.09 -3.07
C VAL A 860 25.38 20.08 -4.54
N GLU A 861 26.23 20.67 -5.38
CA GLU A 861 26.10 20.61 -6.83
C GLU A 861 26.57 19.24 -7.32
N ILE A 862 25.66 18.40 -7.78
CA ILE A 862 26.02 17.13 -8.42
C ILE A 862 26.36 17.42 -9.88
N LYS A 863 27.64 17.32 -10.23
CA LYS A 863 28.13 17.52 -11.59
C LYS A 863 27.98 16.25 -12.42
N TYR A 864 27.41 16.39 -13.61
CA TYR A 864 27.35 15.34 -14.62
C TYR A 864 27.49 15.97 -16.02
N PRO A 865 28.34 15.42 -16.90
CA PRO A 865 28.71 16.09 -18.15
C PRO A 865 27.52 16.22 -19.11
N GLN A 866 27.36 17.40 -19.69
CA GLN A 866 26.35 17.69 -20.70
C GLN A 866 26.96 18.05 -22.07
N LYS A 867 26.16 17.88 -23.12
CA LYS A 867 26.51 18.28 -24.47
C LYS A 867 26.06 19.72 -24.74
N LYS A 868 26.89 20.48 -25.44
CA LYS A 868 26.64 21.86 -25.86
C LYS A 868 26.05 21.92 -27.27
N ILE A 869 25.37 23.02 -27.60
CA ILE A 869 24.70 23.20 -28.90
C ILE A 869 25.66 23.12 -30.11
N ASN A 870 26.95 23.40 -29.90
CA ASN A 870 28.00 23.27 -30.93
C ASN A 870 28.52 21.83 -31.11
N GLY A 871 27.94 20.86 -30.42
CA GLY A 871 28.33 19.45 -30.48
C GLY A 871 29.44 19.03 -29.51
N GLN A 872 30.07 19.97 -28.81
CA GLN A 872 31.13 19.67 -27.84
C GLN A 872 30.54 19.17 -26.51
N TRP A 873 31.19 18.17 -25.92
CA TRP A 873 30.88 17.71 -24.56
C TRP A 873 31.76 18.42 -23.53
N GLU A 874 31.24 18.61 -22.32
CA GLU A 874 32.03 19.09 -21.18
C GLU A 874 33.11 18.07 -20.75
N SER A 875 32.77 16.79 -20.84
CA SER A 875 33.65 15.64 -20.65
C SER A 875 33.02 14.42 -21.33
N GLU A 876 33.79 13.36 -21.52
CA GLU A 876 33.25 12.06 -21.92
C GLU A 876 32.16 11.58 -20.94
N LYS A 877 31.22 10.76 -21.42
CA LYS A 877 30.12 10.23 -20.59
C LYS A 877 30.68 9.57 -19.32
N SER A 878 30.09 9.89 -18.18
CA SER A 878 30.46 9.38 -16.86
C SER A 878 29.81 8.01 -16.57
N HIS A 879 29.90 7.54 -15.33
CA HIS A 879 29.26 6.31 -14.84
C HIS A 879 27.73 6.35 -14.98
N ASP A 880 27.07 5.19 -14.88
CA ASP A 880 25.60 5.09 -14.98
C ASP A 880 24.89 6.03 -13.99
N LEU A 881 23.87 6.75 -14.49
CA LEU A 881 23.23 7.85 -13.75
C LEU A 881 22.58 7.41 -12.42
N ASN A 882 22.00 6.20 -12.35
CA ASN A 882 21.42 5.72 -11.08
C ASN A 882 22.52 5.44 -10.06
N GLU A 883 23.54 4.68 -10.46
CA GLU A 883 24.66 4.36 -9.58
C GLU A 883 25.40 5.62 -9.11
N TYR A 884 25.58 6.58 -10.03
CA TYR A 884 26.24 7.85 -9.77
C TYR A 884 25.56 8.62 -8.64
N VAL A 885 24.23 8.77 -8.73
CA VAL A 885 23.43 9.46 -7.72
C VAL A 885 23.34 8.64 -6.43
N ASP A 886 23.22 7.33 -6.50
CA ASP A 886 23.09 6.47 -5.33
C ASP A 886 24.33 6.56 -4.41
N LEU A 887 25.54 6.61 -4.98
CA LEU A 887 26.78 6.75 -4.22
C LEU A 887 26.87 8.11 -3.51
N ILE A 888 26.48 9.19 -4.18
CA ILE A 888 26.50 10.54 -3.58
C ILE A 888 25.42 10.67 -2.49
N LEU A 889 24.21 10.15 -2.74
CA LEU A 889 23.14 10.11 -1.75
C LEU A 889 23.50 9.24 -0.55
N GLN A 890 24.22 8.14 -0.77
CA GLN A 890 24.74 7.29 0.29
C GLN A 890 25.63 8.10 1.24
N ASP A 891 26.62 8.83 0.72
CA ASP A 891 27.49 9.67 1.54
C ASP A 891 26.70 10.75 2.30
N LEU A 892 25.74 11.41 1.63
CA LEU A 892 24.87 12.38 2.27
C LEU A 892 24.00 11.80 3.39
N PHE A 893 23.48 10.59 3.22
CA PHE A 893 22.62 9.98 4.24
C PHE A 893 23.42 9.48 5.45
N HIS A 894 24.64 8.99 5.24
CA HIS A 894 25.48 8.44 6.30
C HIS A 894 26.28 9.51 7.04
N TYR A 895 26.82 10.51 6.35
CA TYR A 895 27.84 11.40 6.89
C TYR A 895 27.38 12.85 7.08
N ALA A 896 26.28 13.30 6.49
CA ALA A 896 25.83 14.70 6.62
C ALA A 896 25.26 15.07 8.01
N GLY A 897 24.90 14.09 8.84
CA GLY A 897 24.35 14.33 10.18
C GLY A 897 23.06 15.16 10.18
N GLU A 898 23.01 16.20 11.02
CA GLU A 898 21.90 17.17 11.12
C GLU A 898 22.15 18.46 10.31
N ARG A 899 23.22 18.48 9.51
CA ARG A 899 23.64 19.63 8.69
C ARG A 899 22.52 20.03 7.73
N THR A 900 22.42 21.34 7.47
CA THR A 900 21.50 21.86 6.47
C THR A 900 22.06 21.61 5.06
N ILE A 901 21.42 20.71 4.30
CA ILE A 901 21.84 20.34 2.94
C ILE A 901 20.79 20.78 1.92
N LYS A 902 21.26 21.24 0.76
CA LYS A 902 20.53 21.35 -0.50
C LYS A 902 21.28 20.59 -1.56
N ILE A 903 20.56 20.09 -2.55
CA ILE A 903 21.17 19.47 -3.73
C ILE A 903 20.84 20.33 -4.94
N SER A 904 21.80 20.53 -5.82
CA SER A 904 21.61 21.29 -7.05
C SER A 904 22.29 20.60 -8.23
N SER A 905 21.81 20.79 -9.46
CA SER A 905 22.53 20.37 -10.66
C SER A 905 22.10 21.17 -11.90
N PHE A 906 23.02 21.36 -12.85
CA PHE A 906 22.71 21.86 -14.20
C PHE A 906 22.07 20.79 -15.11
N HIS A 907 22.06 19.53 -14.68
CA HIS A 907 21.54 18.42 -15.48
C HIS A 907 20.07 18.15 -15.12
N PRO A 908 19.14 18.30 -16.07
CA PRO A 908 17.70 18.30 -15.77
C PRO A 908 17.20 16.91 -15.33
N GLU A 909 17.62 15.85 -16.02
CA GLU A 909 17.28 14.46 -15.68
C GLU A 909 17.86 14.05 -14.32
N LEU A 910 19.04 14.55 -13.96
CA LEU A 910 19.65 14.30 -12.67
C LEU A 910 18.81 14.93 -11.54
N CYS A 911 18.31 16.15 -11.73
CA CYS A 911 17.42 16.80 -10.76
C CYS A 911 16.13 15.98 -10.56
N ALA A 912 15.52 15.51 -11.65
CA ALA A 912 14.35 14.64 -11.60
C ALA A 912 14.68 13.32 -10.89
N LEU A 913 15.80 12.68 -11.22
CA LEU A 913 16.26 11.44 -10.62
C LEU A 913 16.51 11.55 -9.11
N VAL A 914 17.25 12.59 -8.68
CA VAL A 914 17.51 12.86 -7.26
C VAL A 914 16.18 13.05 -6.54
N LYS A 915 15.26 13.84 -7.10
CA LYS A 915 13.95 14.06 -6.48
C LYS A 915 13.10 12.77 -6.40
N LEU A 916 13.21 11.87 -7.38
CA LEU A 916 12.54 10.57 -7.34
C LEU A 916 13.18 9.62 -6.32
N LYS A 917 14.49 9.70 -6.11
CA LYS A 917 15.23 8.84 -5.17
C LYS A 917 15.15 9.31 -3.71
N GLN A 918 14.91 10.59 -3.45
CA GLN A 918 14.88 11.13 -2.09
C GLN A 918 13.93 12.32 -1.90
N ASP A 919 13.39 12.44 -0.69
CA ASP A 919 12.56 13.59 -0.26
C ASP A 919 13.08 14.26 1.02
N ARG A 920 14.34 14.03 1.39
CA ARG A 920 14.99 14.59 2.60
C ARG A 920 15.54 15.99 2.37
N TYR A 921 16.20 16.20 1.23
CA TYR A 921 16.92 17.42 0.89
C TYR A 921 16.22 18.13 -0.27
N PRO A 922 15.99 19.44 -0.18
CA PRO A 922 15.46 20.23 -1.30
C PRO A 922 16.40 20.16 -2.51
N VAL A 923 15.82 20.05 -3.70
CA VAL A 923 16.54 20.00 -4.98
C VAL A 923 16.29 21.29 -5.75
N LEU A 924 17.36 21.93 -6.22
CA LEU A 924 17.34 23.13 -7.06
C LEU A 924 17.91 22.80 -8.45
N PHE A 925 17.21 23.22 -9.50
CA PHE A 925 17.76 23.13 -10.85
C PHE A 925 18.58 24.39 -11.18
N LEU A 926 19.87 24.24 -11.54
CA LEU A 926 20.68 25.36 -12.02
C LEU A 926 20.46 25.55 -13.52
N THR A 927 20.32 26.81 -13.94
CA THR A 927 20.20 27.15 -15.37
C THR A 927 21.12 28.32 -15.72
N GLN A 928 21.71 28.23 -16.92
CA GLN A 928 22.50 29.32 -17.51
C GLN A 928 21.61 30.44 -18.06
N GLY A 929 20.38 30.10 -18.47
CA GLY A 929 19.47 31.05 -19.10
C GLY A 929 20.00 31.63 -20.42
N LEU A 930 19.58 32.86 -20.72
CA LEU A 930 19.89 33.59 -21.95
C LEU A 930 21.20 34.39 -21.81
N THR A 931 22.32 33.69 -21.88
CA THR A 931 23.66 34.31 -21.85
C THR A 931 24.38 34.32 -23.20
N LYS A 932 25.26 35.30 -23.39
CA LYS A 932 26.28 35.33 -24.45
C LYS A 932 27.68 34.96 -23.93
N LYS A 933 27.85 34.80 -22.61
CA LYS A 933 29.14 34.51 -21.97
C LYS A 933 29.58 33.07 -22.23
N TRP A 934 28.62 32.14 -22.26
CA TRP A 934 28.86 30.70 -22.37
C TRP A 934 28.10 30.10 -23.54
N ILE A 935 28.64 29.00 -24.07
CA ILE A 935 27.95 28.20 -25.09
C ILE A 935 26.86 27.40 -24.39
N GLN A 936 25.60 27.59 -24.82
CA GLN A 936 24.44 26.92 -24.24
C GLN A 936 24.48 25.40 -24.41
N TYR A 937 23.86 24.71 -23.44
CA TYR A 937 23.61 23.27 -23.50
C TYR A 937 22.67 22.89 -24.66
N GLU A 938 22.80 21.66 -25.18
CA GLU A 938 21.92 21.15 -26.24
C GLU A 938 20.48 20.96 -25.73
N ASN A 939 20.32 20.59 -24.46
CA ASN A 939 19.00 20.41 -23.83
C ASN A 939 18.33 21.78 -23.59
N PRO A 940 17.16 22.05 -24.22
CA PRO A 940 16.50 23.36 -24.16
C PRO A 940 15.90 23.71 -22.80
N LEU A 941 15.81 22.75 -21.87
CA LEU A 941 15.41 23.01 -20.49
C LEU A 941 16.35 24.00 -19.77
N ASN A 942 17.60 24.14 -20.28
CA ASN A 942 18.60 25.06 -19.78
C ASN A 942 18.60 26.45 -20.46
N HIS A 943 17.77 26.67 -21.50
CA HIS A 943 17.89 27.88 -22.35
C HIS A 943 17.25 29.13 -21.75
N SER A 944 16.27 28.99 -20.85
CA SER A 944 15.60 30.13 -20.23
C SER A 944 15.13 29.83 -18.80
N ILE A 945 14.85 30.90 -18.04
CA ILE A 945 14.32 30.83 -16.68
C ILE A 945 12.92 30.20 -16.67
N GLU A 946 12.11 30.46 -17.69
CA GLU A 946 10.76 29.88 -17.82
C GLU A 946 10.81 28.37 -17.99
N MET A 947 11.69 27.87 -18.87
CA MET A 947 11.86 26.43 -19.07
C MET A 947 12.35 25.72 -17.81
N ALA A 948 13.33 26.32 -17.12
CA ALA A 948 13.78 25.86 -15.81
C ALA A 948 12.65 25.82 -14.77
N THR A 949 11.77 26.84 -14.79
CA THR A 949 10.59 26.91 -13.91
C THR A 949 9.59 25.79 -14.23
N TYR A 950 9.31 25.50 -15.50
CA TYR A 950 8.40 24.43 -15.88
C TYR A 950 8.94 23.05 -15.51
N LEU A 951 10.25 22.83 -15.67
CA LEU A 951 10.91 21.61 -15.21
C LEU A 951 10.79 21.44 -13.69
N ALA A 952 11.06 22.51 -12.94
CA ALA A 952 10.97 22.50 -11.49
C ALA A 952 9.54 22.18 -11.01
N LEU A 953 8.54 22.80 -11.63
CA LEU A 953 7.13 22.54 -11.32
C LEU A 953 6.68 21.12 -11.73
N SER A 954 7.16 20.60 -12.86
CA SER A 954 6.73 19.29 -13.36
C SER A 954 7.31 18.13 -12.56
N ASN A 955 8.45 18.33 -11.90
CA ASN A 955 9.13 17.33 -11.06
C ASN A 955 9.04 17.65 -9.56
N ASP A 956 8.22 18.61 -9.13
CA ASP A 956 8.08 19.02 -7.72
C ASP A 956 9.43 19.38 -7.05
N LEU A 957 10.32 20.05 -7.78
CA LEU A 957 11.58 20.57 -7.24
C LEU A 957 11.31 21.75 -6.29
N TYR A 958 12.26 22.04 -5.40
CA TYR A 958 12.10 23.13 -4.43
C TYR A 958 12.16 24.52 -5.08
N GLY A 959 12.92 24.64 -6.18
CA GLY A 959 13.16 25.91 -6.84
C GLY A 959 14.21 25.80 -7.94
N ILE A 960 14.68 26.97 -8.38
CA ILE A 960 15.71 27.10 -9.42
C ILE A 960 16.82 28.05 -8.96
N ALA A 961 18.02 27.86 -9.49
CA ALA A 961 19.14 28.79 -9.34
C ALA A 961 19.54 29.32 -10.72
N VAL A 962 19.47 30.63 -10.91
CA VAL A 962 19.62 31.26 -12.23
C VAL A 962 20.83 32.19 -12.26
N HIS A 963 21.45 32.33 -13.43
CA HIS A 963 22.54 33.27 -13.60
C HIS A 963 22.06 34.72 -13.40
N ALA A 964 22.82 35.54 -12.68
CA ALA A 964 22.47 36.91 -12.32
C ALA A 964 22.21 37.82 -13.52
N GLU A 965 22.97 37.64 -14.59
CA GLU A 965 22.83 38.38 -15.86
C GLU A 965 21.37 38.44 -16.37
N ASP A 966 20.62 37.34 -16.32
CA ASP A 966 19.25 37.28 -16.85
C ASP A 966 18.27 38.08 -16.01
N ILE A 967 18.33 37.91 -14.69
CA ILE A 967 17.49 38.67 -13.76
C ILE A 967 17.88 40.15 -13.74
N LEU A 968 19.15 40.50 -14.00
CA LEU A 968 19.59 41.89 -14.12
C LEU A 968 19.05 42.56 -15.39
N LYS A 969 18.84 41.80 -16.47
CA LYS A 969 18.22 42.31 -17.70
C LYS A 969 16.71 42.46 -17.58
N ASP A 970 16.02 41.48 -16.98
CA ASP A 970 14.56 41.52 -16.79
C ASP A 970 14.14 41.14 -15.36
N ARG A 971 13.78 42.16 -14.57
CA ARG A 971 13.29 41.99 -13.20
C ARG A 971 11.94 41.26 -13.11
N ASN A 972 11.16 41.22 -14.19
CA ASN A 972 9.85 40.55 -14.16
C ASN A 972 9.98 39.04 -14.00
N LEU A 973 11.13 38.45 -14.35
CA LEU A 973 11.41 37.04 -14.18
C LEU A 973 11.42 36.64 -12.69
N ILE A 974 11.82 37.53 -11.78
CA ILE A 974 11.70 37.29 -10.32
C ILE A 974 10.23 37.09 -9.96
N ARG A 975 9.35 38.01 -10.39
CA ARG A 975 7.91 37.93 -10.12
C ARG A 975 7.28 36.70 -10.74
N PHE A 976 7.71 36.32 -11.94
CA PHE A 976 7.25 35.12 -12.63
C PHE A 976 7.53 33.87 -11.79
N VAL A 977 8.78 33.62 -11.38
CA VAL A 977 9.14 32.44 -10.58
C VAL A 977 8.39 32.43 -9.24
N LYS A 978 8.31 33.60 -8.59
CA LYS A 978 7.60 33.74 -7.30
C LYS A 978 6.10 33.51 -7.39
N SER A 979 5.47 33.92 -8.49
CA SER A 979 4.04 33.67 -8.73
C SER A 979 3.73 32.16 -8.81
N LYS A 980 4.73 31.32 -9.08
CA LYS A 980 4.63 29.86 -9.12
C LYS A 980 5.01 29.20 -7.78
N ALA A 981 5.21 29.99 -6.72
CA ALA A 981 5.59 29.53 -5.38
C ALA A 981 6.90 28.72 -5.32
N LEU A 982 7.82 28.99 -6.25
CA LEU A 982 9.17 28.41 -6.25
C LEU A 982 10.18 29.31 -5.56
N VAL A 983 11.18 28.65 -4.98
CA VAL A 983 12.35 29.33 -4.42
C VAL A 983 13.31 29.73 -5.55
N LEU A 984 13.89 30.92 -5.45
CA LEU A 984 14.74 31.51 -6.48
C LEU A 984 16.11 31.87 -5.93
N PHE A 985 17.12 31.16 -6.40
CA PHE A 985 18.53 31.42 -6.14
C PHE A 985 19.18 32.12 -7.33
N CYS A 986 20.25 32.86 -7.06
CA CYS A 986 21.00 33.57 -8.08
C CYS A 986 22.49 33.26 -7.95
N TRP A 987 23.19 33.08 -9.07
CA TRP A 987 24.63 32.80 -9.10
C TRP A 987 25.35 33.61 -10.18
N GLY A 988 26.68 33.76 -10.06
CA GLY A 988 27.55 34.37 -11.06
C GLY A 988 28.29 35.63 -10.59
N ASP A 989 29.33 36.03 -11.33
CA ASP A 989 30.28 37.09 -10.95
C ASP A 989 29.65 38.47 -10.71
N ASP A 990 28.48 38.72 -11.31
CA ASP A 990 27.72 39.95 -11.13
C ASP A 990 27.24 40.11 -9.66
N LEU A 991 27.32 39.06 -8.85
CA LEU A 991 27.00 39.07 -7.42
C LEU A 991 28.19 39.44 -6.53
N ASN A 992 29.40 39.63 -7.05
CA ASN A 992 30.56 40.05 -6.26
C ASN A 992 30.47 41.51 -5.75
N ASP A 993 29.40 42.24 -6.11
CA ASP A 993 29.02 43.53 -5.52
C ASP A 993 27.92 43.37 -4.45
N ARG A 994 28.25 43.80 -3.23
CA ARG A 994 27.36 43.76 -2.06
C ARG A 994 26.06 44.54 -2.27
N ASN A 995 26.07 45.61 -3.05
CA ASN A 995 24.86 46.40 -3.32
C ASN A 995 23.90 45.64 -4.24
N THR A 996 24.44 44.97 -5.25
CA THR A 996 23.70 44.12 -6.19
C THR A 996 22.97 42.99 -5.45
N ILE A 997 23.67 42.25 -4.57
CA ILE A 997 23.05 41.21 -3.72
C ILE A 997 21.90 41.80 -2.88
N LYS A 998 22.13 42.92 -2.19
CA LYS A 998 21.11 43.56 -1.34
C LYS A 998 19.88 43.98 -2.13
N ASN A 999 20.06 44.51 -3.34
CA ASN A 999 18.95 44.93 -4.20
C ASN A 999 18.14 43.73 -4.68
N LEU A 1000 18.81 42.67 -5.16
CA LEU A 1000 18.14 41.44 -5.59
C LEU A 1000 17.36 40.78 -4.45
N LYS A 1001 17.93 40.73 -3.23
CA LYS A 1001 17.25 40.17 -2.04
C LYS A 1001 15.99 40.98 -1.68
N LYS A 1002 16.02 42.31 -1.80
CA LYS A 1002 14.83 43.16 -1.61
C LYS A 1002 13.76 42.92 -2.68
N GLU A 1003 14.18 42.64 -3.91
CA GLU A 1003 13.28 42.35 -5.03
C GLU A 1003 12.68 40.93 -4.97
N GLY A 1004 13.27 40.04 -4.16
CA GLY A 1004 12.64 38.80 -3.72
C GLY A 1004 13.46 37.53 -3.89
N ILE A 1005 14.73 37.57 -4.32
CA ILE A 1005 15.53 36.33 -4.38
C ILE A 1005 15.74 35.74 -2.97
N ASP A 1006 15.75 34.41 -2.86
CA ASP A 1006 15.86 33.69 -1.59
C ASP A 1006 17.30 33.35 -1.19
N GLY A 1007 18.23 33.39 -2.15
CA GLY A 1007 19.65 33.27 -1.86
C GLY A 1007 20.55 33.64 -3.03
N ALA A 1008 21.79 33.94 -2.70
CA ALA A 1008 22.84 34.33 -3.64
C ALA A 1008 24.06 33.41 -3.46
N ILE A 1009 24.59 32.91 -4.56
CA ILE A 1009 25.78 32.06 -4.64
C ILE A 1009 26.88 32.89 -5.30
N TYR A 1010 27.93 33.21 -4.55
CA TYR A 1010 28.98 34.14 -4.98
C TYR A 1010 30.30 33.90 -4.25
N ASP A 1011 31.34 34.60 -4.73
CA ASP A 1011 32.72 34.46 -4.31
C ASP A 1011 33.11 35.34 -3.11
#